data_AF-A0A1R3I1S6-F1
#
_entry.id   AF-A0A1R3I1S6-F1
#
_cell.length_a   1.000
_cell.length_b   1.000
_cell.length_c   1.000
_cell.angle_alpha   90.00
_cell.angle_beta   90.00
_cell.angle_gamma   90.00
#
_symmetry.space_group_name_H-M   'P 1'
#
loop_
_entity.id
_entity.type
_entity.pdbx_description
1 polymer ?
#
loop_
_entity_poly.entity_id
_entity_poly.type
_entity_poly.pdbx_seq_one_letter_code
_entity_poly.pdbx_strand_id
1 'polypeptide(L)'
;MEEQRSSVCLDLSLGSLWSDQTSNSVESSLSEIRSYPFRHRRRRLHPPHRTNLDPSFQSSPKSPKLSHSEKSPNPPEDFISDLPDSLIQEILSLLPTEDAVKTSVLSRRWSPVWTQIPNLCFIQKQSRHASDLVSFLKLVTKTLRHFNGEKVKQFMISVTYTKSMSSGVDYWVYFATNRHVENLSLVFDGKVAYSLPHYLCNNSCIKELTLRLCTVSLETPVSWPSLKVLSLSDSELDNGTVQRILLGCPKLQDLKLHGRVSVGFIRSKTLQFLTLDGIYNFGERSGDSVTEICCPNLLSLSLLGFIYKRTFRLVDVSSLQKADLDFKMTVDEYDTYDCKKQGEIIKELLTKLCDVEKLIIGPWCLQAVMQVQGIDSQLSKRNYLEVKTEMCEWELAGIENLLPRSPHLKKLVINLLPSNSSELEFDFRQEFAYYFDTDNEPEPPPLNWIFESFQKCLENIEINGFDPNTSSANGYFIKFMGFLAKKTTLKELTAQDSLNETSMANHLKKLVSCVILDLDGTLLNTDGIVSEVLKGFLGKYGKQWDGREAKRIVGKTPLEAAEAVVEEYGLPCGKDEFLAELYPVFSAQVCNIKPLPGANRLLKHLSDHGVPMALASNSPKKNIESKISYHQGWKNYFSVIIGGDEVTTGKPSPEIFLEAAKRLKTEPSSCLIIEDSIPGVTAGKAAGMEVVAVPSIPKQAHLYTSADEVINSLLDLRPEKWGLPSFEDWIEGTLPTEPWYIGGPVIKGFGRGSKVLGIPTANLSAEGLSSLLSDHPSGVYFGWAGLSTRGVYKMVMSIGWNPYFNNTEKTIEPWLLHEFNEDFYGEELRLVIVGYIRPEVNFPSLESLIAKIHEDRRIAERALDLPLYSKHKDDPYLTKPLHKECNNS
;
A
#
# COMPACT_ATOMS: atom_id res chain seq x y z
N MET A 1 9.73 -11.10 46.29
CA MET A 1 8.29 -11.05 46.00
C MET A 1 8.08 -9.87 45.07
N GLU A 2 8.75 -9.85 43.91
CA GLU A 2 8.41 -10.57 42.66
C GLU A 2 7.02 -10.18 42.14
N GLU A 3 7.04 -9.18 41.26
CA GLU A 3 5.94 -8.73 40.42
C GLU A 3 6.35 -8.92 38.95
N GLN A 4 5.38 -9.41 38.18
CA GLN A 4 5.47 -9.86 36.80
C GLN A 4 5.55 -8.70 35.81
N ARG A 5 6.43 -8.80 34.81
CA ARG A 5 6.37 -8.05 33.56
C ARG A 5 6.38 -9.04 32.39
N SER A 6 5.36 -8.93 31.56
CA SER A 6 5.17 -9.64 30.30
C SER A 6 5.99 -8.97 29.19
N SER A 7 7.01 -9.68 28.69
CA SER A 7 7.76 -9.35 27.48
C SER A 7 7.13 -10.04 26.26
N VAL A 8 6.74 -9.26 25.25
CA VAL A 8 6.47 -9.76 23.90
C VAL A 8 7.80 -9.75 23.15
N CYS A 9 8.34 -10.93 22.91
CA CYS A 9 9.51 -11.19 22.08
C CYS A 9 9.02 -12.20 21.04
N LEU A 10 8.84 -11.77 19.78
CA LEU A 10 8.35 -12.65 18.71
C LEU A 10 9.52 -13.13 17.84
N ASP A 11 9.93 -14.36 18.17
CA ASP A 11 10.35 -15.45 17.30
C ASP A 11 11.63 -15.34 16.45
N LEU A 12 12.74 -15.72 17.08
CA LEU A 12 13.71 -16.66 16.49
C LEU A 12 13.47 -18.07 17.05
N SER A 13 13.56 -19.07 16.17
CA SER A 13 13.83 -20.50 16.46
C SER A 13 12.66 -21.40 16.91
N LEU A 14 11.99 -22.01 15.93
CA LEU A 14 11.43 -23.36 16.09
C LEU A 14 12.29 -24.36 15.30
N GLY A 15 13.22 -25.00 16.00
CA GLY A 15 14.10 -26.02 15.44
C GLY A 15 15.07 -26.62 16.46
N SER A 16 14.63 -26.84 17.69
CA SER A 16 15.44 -27.47 18.74
C SER A 16 14.66 -28.55 19.47
N LEU A 17 14.58 -29.69 18.82
CA LEU A 17 14.49 -31.07 19.31
C LEU A 17 14.71 -31.88 18.02
N TRP A 18 15.35 -33.06 18.02
CA TRP A 18 15.69 -33.89 16.84
C TRP A 18 17.11 -33.77 16.23
N SER A 19 18.13 -33.25 16.93
CA SER A 19 19.52 -33.28 16.43
C SER A 19 20.38 -34.49 16.85
N ASP A 20 20.00 -35.23 17.89
CA ASP A 20 20.90 -36.28 18.44
C ASP A 20 20.63 -37.69 17.88
N GLN A 21 19.56 -37.89 17.11
CA GLN A 21 19.28 -39.18 16.45
C GLN A 21 19.62 -39.21 14.94
N THR A 22 19.89 -38.05 14.32
CA THR A 22 20.11 -37.92 12.86
C THR A 22 21.58 -38.09 12.44
N SER A 23 22.54 -37.87 13.34
CA SER A 23 23.97 -38.11 13.11
C SER A 23 24.30 -39.60 12.87
N ASN A 24 23.68 -40.49 13.65
CA ASN A 24 23.98 -41.92 13.64
C ASN A 24 23.47 -42.67 12.37
N SER A 25 22.38 -42.21 11.73
CA SER A 25 21.85 -42.88 10.52
C SER A 25 22.56 -42.46 9.22
N VAL A 26 23.11 -41.24 9.19
CA VAL A 26 23.92 -40.73 8.08
C VAL A 26 25.33 -41.33 8.09
N GLU A 27 25.93 -41.53 9.26
CA GLU A 27 27.23 -42.21 9.39
C GLU A 27 27.19 -43.67 8.93
N SER A 28 26.12 -44.41 9.22
CA SER A 28 26.02 -45.83 8.80
C SER A 28 25.95 -45.97 7.27
N SER A 29 25.25 -45.06 6.58
CA SER A 29 25.12 -45.07 5.13
C SER A 29 26.35 -44.52 4.38
N LEU A 30 27.15 -43.64 5.01
CA LEU A 30 28.41 -43.13 4.43
C LEU A 30 29.58 -44.12 4.58
N SER A 31 29.50 -45.05 5.53
CA SER A 31 30.52 -46.09 5.74
C SER A 31 30.64 -47.06 4.54
N GLU A 32 29.58 -47.26 3.76
CA GLU A 32 29.60 -48.05 2.52
C GLU A 32 30.32 -47.37 1.34
N ILE A 33 30.60 -46.06 1.43
CA ILE A 33 31.27 -45.30 0.36
C ILE A 33 32.81 -45.35 0.50
N ARG A 34 33.34 -45.75 1.66
CA ARG A 34 34.78 -45.68 1.99
C ARG A 34 35.64 -46.86 1.51
N SER A 35 35.07 -47.93 0.97
CA SER A 35 35.83 -49.09 0.51
C SER A 35 35.73 -49.24 -1.00
N TYR A 36 36.85 -49.09 -1.72
CA TYR A 36 37.27 -49.91 -2.88
C TYR A 36 38.49 -49.28 -3.57
N PRO A 37 39.65 -49.97 -3.64
CA PRO A 37 40.83 -49.45 -4.33
C PRO A 37 40.75 -49.71 -5.85
N PHE A 38 41.34 -48.77 -6.60
CA PHE A 38 41.55 -48.80 -8.05
C PHE A 38 42.20 -50.11 -8.55
N ARG A 39 41.54 -50.84 -9.47
CA ARG A 39 42.23 -51.70 -10.45
C ARG A 39 41.54 -51.72 -11.81
N HIS A 40 42.29 -51.31 -12.83
CA HIS A 40 42.00 -51.53 -14.24
C HIS A 40 41.95 -53.02 -14.58
N ARG A 41 40.93 -53.47 -15.32
CA ARG A 41 41.11 -54.48 -16.39
C ARG A 41 39.91 -54.55 -17.35
N ARG A 42 40.21 -54.35 -18.64
CA ARG A 42 39.36 -54.64 -19.80
C ARG A 42 39.10 -56.15 -19.90
N ARG A 43 37.87 -56.56 -20.29
CA ARG A 43 37.66 -57.60 -21.33
C ARG A 43 36.20 -57.73 -21.80
N ARG A 44 36.10 -58.15 -23.07
CA ARG A 44 34.96 -58.22 -23.98
C ARG A 44 34.07 -59.48 -23.77
N LEU A 45 32.78 -59.29 -24.04
CA LEU A 45 31.78 -60.11 -24.77
C LEU A 45 31.96 -61.65 -24.88
N HIS A 46 31.00 -62.42 -24.35
CA HIS A 46 29.93 -63.14 -25.13
C HIS A 46 28.94 -63.90 -24.20
N PRO A 47 27.66 -64.09 -24.58
CA PRO A 47 26.59 -64.81 -23.84
C PRO A 47 26.25 -66.17 -24.52
N PRO A 48 25.09 -66.84 -24.32
CA PRO A 48 24.15 -67.02 -23.17
C PRO A 48 23.86 -68.54 -22.91
N HIS A 49 23.01 -68.89 -21.92
CA HIS A 49 22.08 -70.03 -22.08
C HIS A 49 20.85 -69.93 -21.17
N ARG A 50 19.68 -70.20 -21.78
CA ARG A 50 18.33 -70.34 -21.21
C ARG A 50 18.13 -71.72 -20.58
N THR A 51 17.22 -71.82 -19.61
CA THR A 51 16.26 -72.94 -19.49
C THR A 51 14.97 -72.49 -18.80
N ASN A 52 13.85 -72.74 -19.48
CA ASN A 52 12.46 -72.68 -18.99
C ASN A 52 12.16 -73.86 -18.04
N LEU A 53 11.13 -73.72 -17.21
CA LEU A 53 10.11 -74.76 -16.91
C LEU A 53 8.87 -74.11 -16.28
N ASP A 54 7.71 -74.68 -16.60
CA ASP A 54 6.34 -74.12 -16.63
C ASP A 54 5.43 -74.84 -15.58
N PRO A 55 4.07 -74.83 -15.60
CA PRO A 55 3.15 -73.97 -14.83
C PRO A 55 2.14 -74.75 -13.92
N SER A 56 1.32 -74.04 -13.13
CA SER A 56 -0.14 -74.27 -12.94
C SER A 56 -0.73 -73.47 -11.76
N PHE A 57 -1.82 -72.72 -11.99
CA PHE A 57 -3.15 -72.89 -11.37
C PHE A 57 -4.10 -71.69 -11.65
N GLN A 58 -5.09 -71.99 -12.50
CA GLN A 58 -6.52 -71.61 -12.58
C GLN A 58 -7.06 -70.19 -12.23
N SER A 59 -7.87 -69.73 -13.20
CA SER A 59 -8.83 -68.61 -13.33
C SER A 59 -9.98 -68.62 -12.28
N SER A 60 -10.80 -67.58 -12.03
CA SER A 60 -11.57 -66.62 -12.87
C SER A 60 -12.37 -65.66 -11.92
N PRO A 61 -13.23 -64.69 -12.35
CA PRO A 61 -13.69 -64.31 -13.69
C PRO A 61 -13.67 -62.80 -14.03
N LYS A 62 -13.92 -62.53 -15.33
CA LYS A 62 -13.98 -61.23 -16.01
C LYS A 62 -15.37 -60.58 -15.92
N SER A 63 -15.42 -59.26 -16.10
CA SER A 63 -16.59 -58.49 -16.57
C SER A 63 -16.20 -57.66 -17.83
N PRO A 64 -17.18 -57.25 -18.67
CA PRO A 64 -17.10 -57.43 -20.14
C PRO A 64 -16.59 -56.21 -20.94
N LYS A 65 -16.08 -56.50 -22.14
CA LYS A 65 -15.77 -55.52 -23.19
C LYS A 65 -17.03 -55.11 -23.94
N LEU A 66 -17.17 -53.82 -24.24
CA LEU A 66 -18.00 -53.32 -25.34
C LEU A 66 -17.18 -52.35 -26.21
N SER A 67 -17.40 -52.51 -27.50
CA SER A 67 -16.71 -51.96 -28.67
C SER A 67 -17.10 -50.53 -28.99
N HIS A 68 -16.14 -49.70 -29.43
CA HIS A 68 -16.35 -48.77 -30.54
C HIS A 68 -15.04 -48.52 -31.30
N SER A 69 -15.14 -48.63 -32.61
CA SER A 69 -14.13 -48.23 -33.58
C SER A 69 -14.20 -46.71 -33.80
N GLU A 70 -13.18 -46.00 -33.37
CA GLU A 70 -12.80 -44.72 -33.96
C GLU A 70 -11.29 -44.78 -34.25
N LYS A 71 -10.92 -44.56 -35.52
CA LYS A 71 -9.54 -44.30 -35.90
C LYS A 71 -9.14 -42.96 -35.29
N SER A 72 -8.37 -42.99 -34.21
CA SER A 72 -7.63 -41.83 -33.73
C SER A 72 -6.35 -41.65 -34.56
N PRO A 73 -5.77 -40.42 -34.60
CA PRO A 73 -4.73 -40.04 -35.56
C PRO A 73 -3.44 -40.83 -35.29
N ASN A 74 -2.53 -40.85 -36.27
CA ASN A 74 -1.16 -41.33 -36.08
C ASN A 74 -0.63 -40.91 -34.70
N PRO A 75 0.12 -41.78 -33.98
CA PRO A 75 0.74 -41.39 -32.73
C PRO A 75 1.50 -40.08 -32.94
N PRO A 76 1.50 -39.15 -31.97
CA PRO A 76 2.19 -37.87 -32.12
C PRO A 76 3.61 -38.13 -32.60
N GLU A 77 3.95 -37.59 -33.77
CA GLU A 77 5.28 -37.73 -34.34
C GLU A 77 6.29 -37.09 -33.37
N ASP A 78 7.27 -37.89 -32.93
CA ASP A 78 8.30 -37.46 -31.98
C ASP A 78 9.40 -36.68 -32.72
N PHE A 79 9.05 -35.45 -33.12
CA PHE A 79 9.96 -34.55 -33.81
C PHE A 79 11.18 -34.16 -32.98
N ILE A 80 11.11 -34.26 -31.65
CA ILE A 80 12.22 -33.90 -30.77
C ILE A 80 13.29 -35.01 -30.81
N SER A 81 12.88 -36.29 -30.84
CA SER A 81 13.82 -37.39 -31.04
C SER A 81 14.47 -37.39 -32.42
N ASP A 82 13.96 -36.64 -33.40
CA ASP A 82 14.55 -36.47 -34.72
C ASP A 82 15.61 -35.35 -34.79
N LEU A 83 15.73 -34.51 -33.76
CA LEU A 83 16.73 -33.46 -33.70
C LEU A 83 18.17 -34.02 -33.67
N PRO A 84 19.16 -33.31 -34.23
CA PRO A 84 20.58 -33.62 -34.03
C PRO A 84 20.96 -33.61 -32.55
N ASP A 85 21.88 -34.49 -32.15
CA ASP A 85 22.31 -34.61 -30.74
C ASP A 85 22.86 -33.28 -30.18
N SER A 86 23.45 -32.43 -31.02
CA SER A 86 23.93 -31.10 -30.61
C SER A 86 22.82 -30.17 -30.12
N LEU A 87 21.64 -30.21 -30.77
CA LEU A 87 20.48 -29.42 -30.35
C LEU A 87 19.81 -30.03 -29.12
N ILE A 88 19.77 -31.36 -29.02
CA ILE A 88 19.27 -32.03 -27.82
C ILE A 88 20.17 -31.71 -26.62
N GLN A 89 21.49 -31.68 -26.79
CA GLN A 89 22.43 -31.25 -25.75
C GLN A 89 22.18 -29.81 -25.31
N GLU A 90 21.93 -28.91 -26.25
CA GLU A 90 21.60 -27.52 -25.95
C GLU A 90 20.30 -27.42 -25.15
N ILE A 91 19.23 -28.09 -25.58
CA ILE A 91 17.95 -28.15 -24.86
C ILE A 91 18.14 -28.71 -23.44
N LEU A 92 18.82 -29.85 -23.30
CA LEU A 92 19.06 -30.46 -21.99
C LEU A 92 19.95 -29.59 -21.09
N SER A 93 20.84 -28.78 -21.66
CA SER A 93 21.69 -27.85 -20.92
C SER A 93 20.96 -26.64 -20.32
N LEU A 94 19.70 -26.42 -20.74
CA LEU A 94 18.80 -25.39 -20.18
C LEU A 94 17.97 -25.92 -19.00
N LEU A 95 18.01 -27.23 -18.72
CA LEU A 95 17.27 -27.87 -17.63
C LEU A 95 18.16 -28.08 -16.39
N PRO A 96 17.60 -28.09 -15.17
CA PRO A 96 18.29 -28.64 -14.00
C PRO A 96 18.75 -30.08 -14.29
N THR A 97 19.94 -30.46 -13.81
CA THR A 97 20.56 -31.75 -14.20
C THR A 97 19.66 -32.95 -13.89
N GLU A 98 18.93 -32.89 -12.78
CA GLU A 98 18.00 -33.95 -12.41
C GLU A 98 16.90 -34.14 -13.45
N ASP A 99 16.35 -33.05 -13.99
CA ASP A 99 15.29 -33.10 -14.98
C ASP A 99 15.84 -33.50 -16.35
N ALA A 100 17.04 -33.03 -16.71
CA ALA A 100 17.77 -33.52 -17.88
C ALA A 100 18.00 -35.04 -17.80
N VAL A 101 18.38 -35.58 -16.64
CA VAL A 101 18.53 -37.04 -16.43
C VAL A 101 17.18 -37.74 -16.57
N LYS A 102 16.09 -37.22 -15.97
CA LYS A 102 14.74 -37.80 -16.05
C LYS A 102 14.20 -37.89 -17.47
N THR A 103 14.60 -36.98 -18.36
CA THR A 103 14.20 -37.05 -19.79
C THR A 103 14.68 -38.34 -20.48
N SER A 104 15.65 -39.06 -19.91
CA SER A 104 16.06 -40.39 -20.37
C SER A 104 14.91 -41.42 -20.38
N VAL A 105 13.83 -41.18 -19.63
CA VAL A 105 12.61 -42.00 -19.63
C VAL A 105 11.81 -41.79 -20.92
N LEU A 106 11.88 -40.59 -21.50
CA LEU A 106 11.12 -40.22 -22.70
C LEU A 106 11.69 -40.88 -23.95
N SER A 107 13.03 -41.02 -24.04
CA SER A 107 13.68 -41.65 -25.18
C SER A 107 15.01 -42.30 -24.82
N ARG A 108 15.23 -43.53 -25.30
CA ARG A 108 16.52 -44.24 -25.14
C ARG A 108 17.67 -43.50 -25.82
N ARG A 109 17.40 -42.70 -26.86
CA ARG A 109 18.40 -41.87 -27.54
C ARG A 109 18.93 -40.76 -26.63
N TRP A 110 18.12 -40.25 -25.70
CA TRP A 110 18.50 -39.11 -24.85
C TRP A 110 19.32 -39.55 -23.64
N SER A 111 19.23 -40.82 -23.26
CA SER A 111 19.95 -41.40 -22.12
C SER A 111 21.48 -41.23 -22.16
N PRO A 112 22.19 -41.41 -23.29
CA PRO A 112 23.61 -41.08 -23.37
C PRO A 112 23.88 -39.57 -23.55
N VAL A 113 22.91 -38.79 -24.06
CA VAL A 113 23.11 -37.40 -24.48
C VAL A 113 23.28 -36.47 -23.28
N TRP A 114 22.51 -36.67 -22.20
CA TRP A 114 22.66 -35.86 -20.99
C TRP A 114 24.05 -35.98 -20.36
N THR A 115 24.76 -37.11 -20.55
CA THR A 115 26.09 -37.36 -19.94
C THR A 115 27.22 -36.47 -20.47
N GLN A 116 26.93 -35.62 -21.45
CA GLN A 116 27.89 -34.72 -22.11
C GLN A 116 27.47 -33.25 -22.04
N ILE A 117 26.40 -32.92 -21.29
CA ILE A 117 25.93 -31.54 -21.21
C ILE A 117 26.97 -30.63 -20.54
N PRO A 118 27.14 -29.39 -21.01
CA PRO A 118 28.15 -28.48 -20.50
C PRO A 118 27.79 -27.86 -19.14
N ASN A 119 26.52 -27.93 -18.73
CA ASN A 119 26.02 -27.28 -17.51
C ASN A 119 25.47 -28.35 -16.56
N LEU A 120 26.08 -28.45 -15.37
CA LEU A 120 25.63 -29.33 -14.31
C LEU A 120 25.17 -28.49 -13.12
N CYS A 121 23.86 -28.43 -12.90
CA CYS A 121 23.23 -27.76 -11.79
C CYS A 121 22.48 -28.76 -10.90
N PHE A 122 22.80 -28.77 -9.60
CA PHE A 122 22.17 -29.61 -8.59
C PHE A 122 21.66 -28.73 -7.45
N ILE A 123 20.34 -28.68 -7.27
CA ILE A 123 19.69 -27.87 -6.23
C ILE A 123 18.87 -28.79 -5.35
N GLN A 124 19.19 -28.85 -4.06
CA GLN A 124 18.37 -29.54 -3.08
C GLN A 124 17.08 -28.73 -2.87
N LYS A 125 15.92 -29.33 -3.16
CA LYS A 125 14.62 -28.75 -2.79
C LYS A 125 14.48 -28.75 -1.27
N GLN A 126 13.96 -27.67 -0.69
CA GLN A 126 13.69 -27.61 0.74
C GLN A 126 12.73 -28.74 1.13
N SER A 127 13.20 -29.65 1.99
CA SER A 127 12.40 -30.76 2.52
C SER A 127 12.65 -30.94 4.00
N ARG A 128 11.60 -31.36 4.72
CA ARG A 128 11.59 -31.61 6.17
C ARG A 128 12.19 -32.98 6.54
N HIS A 129 12.59 -33.82 5.57
CA HIS A 129 13.01 -35.20 5.80
C HIS A 129 14.49 -35.46 5.47
N ALA A 130 15.21 -36.10 6.40
CA ALA A 130 16.63 -36.46 6.22
C ALA A 130 16.89 -37.47 5.08
N SER A 131 15.89 -38.28 4.70
CA SER A 131 15.94 -39.22 3.58
C SER A 131 16.20 -38.53 2.23
N ASP A 132 15.77 -37.28 2.10
CA ASP A 132 15.80 -36.55 0.84
C ASP A 132 17.21 -36.02 0.57
N LEU A 133 17.93 -35.62 1.64
CA LEU A 133 19.34 -35.29 1.57
C LEU A 133 20.17 -36.50 1.13
N VAL A 134 19.92 -37.68 1.71
CA VAL A 134 20.62 -38.92 1.31
C VAL A 134 20.36 -39.28 -0.15
N SER A 135 19.11 -39.11 -0.60
CA SER A 135 18.72 -39.36 -1.99
C SER A 135 19.40 -38.38 -2.95
N PHE A 136 19.46 -37.10 -2.59
CA PHE A 136 20.18 -36.07 -3.33
C PHE A 136 21.69 -36.39 -3.43
N LEU A 137 22.35 -36.75 -2.33
CA LEU A 137 23.76 -37.16 -2.31
C LEU A 137 24.03 -38.32 -3.28
N LYS A 138 23.16 -39.35 -3.25
CA LYS A 138 23.24 -40.51 -4.13
C LYS A 138 23.05 -40.11 -5.60
N LEU A 139 22.07 -39.25 -5.87
CA LEU A 139 21.80 -38.73 -7.22
C LEU A 139 23.01 -37.98 -7.79
N VAL A 140 23.56 -37.00 -7.06
CA VAL A 140 24.72 -36.22 -7.51
C VAL A 140 25.88 -37.16 -7.79
N THR A 141 26.25 -37.99 -6.81
CA THR A 141 27.40 -38.90 -6.94
C THR A 141 27.24 -39.89 -8.09
N LYS A 142 26.04 -40.45 -8.28
CA LYS A 142 25.75 -41.34 -9.40
C LYS A 142 25.85 -40.59 -10.73
N THR A 143 25.32 -39.38 -10.81
CA THR A 143 25.35 -38.54 -12.02
C THR A 143 26.79 -38.25 -12.44
N LEU A 144 27.64 -37.80 -11.52
CA LEU A 144 29.05 -37.49 -11.81
C LEU A 144 29.86 -38.72 -12.23
N ARG A 145 29.55 -39.90 -11.68
CA ARG A 145 30.20 -41.16 -12.09
C ARG A 145 29.86 -41.60 -13.52
N HIS A 146 28.66 -41.26 -14.01
CA HIS A 146 28.21 -41.61 -15.36
C HIS A 146 28.49 -40.52 -16.39
N PHE A 147 28.93 -39.34 -15.95
CA PHE A 147 29.25 -38.23 -16.84
C PHE A 147 30.49 -38.54 -17.69
N ASN A 148 30.35 -38.43 -19.01
CA ASN A 148 31.38 -38.76 -20.00
C ASN A 148 31.84 -37.56 -20.84
N GLY A 149 31.25 -36.37 -20.65
CA GLY A 149 31.69 -35.15 -21.32
C GLY A 149 33.14 -34.80 -21.00
N GLU A 150 33.89 -34.29 -21.99
CA GLU A 150 35.31 -33.95 -21.83
C GLU A 150 35.52 -32.69 -20.99
N LYS A 151 34.59 -31.72 -21.08
CA LYS A 151 34.64 -30.44 -20.37
C LYS A 151 33.27 -30.12 -19.78
N VAL A 152 33.26 -29.54 -18.58
CA VAL A 152 32.06 -28.94 -17.98
C VAL A 152 32.28 -27.43 -17.97
N LYS A 153 31.33 -26.66 -18.50
CA LYS A 153 31.40 -25.19 -18.52
C LYS A 153 30.97 -24.62 -17.17
N GLN A 154 29.83 -25.08 -16.66
CA GLN A 154 29.22 -24.61 -15.41
C GLN A 154 28.93 -25.78 -14.48
N PHE A 155 29.28 -25.63 -13.20
CA PHE A 155 29.01 -26.60 -12.16
C PHE A 155 28.47 -25.89 -10.91
N MET A 156 27.22 -26.19 -10.54
CA MET A 156 26.54 -25.60 -9.40
C MET A 156 26.00 -26.68 -8.47
N ILE A 157 26.29 -26.52 -7.18
CA ILE A 157 25.71 -27.32 -6.10
C ILE A 157 25.09 -26.38 -5.06
N SER A 158 23.82 -26.61 -4.76
CA SER A 158 23.09 -25.96 -3.66
C SER A 158 22.53 -27.02 -2.72
N VAL A 159 23.00 -27.06 -1.48
CA VAL A 159 22.63 -28.12 -0.52
C VAL A 159 22.81 -27.66 0.94
N THR A 160 21.99 -28.16 1.85
CA THR A 160 22.26 -28.04 3.30
C THR A 160 23.49 -28.86 3.66
N TYR A 161 24.59 -28.19 4.00
CA TYR A 161 25.87 -28.82 4.30
C TYR A 161 25.94 -29.28 5.76
N THR A 162 26.51 -30.47 5.94
CA THR A 162 26.85 -31.03 7.25
C THR A 162 28.27 -31.62 7.19
N LYS A 163 28.98 -31.63 8.32
CA LYS A 163 30.39 -32.07 8.38
C LYS A 163 30.61 -33.51 7.90
N SER A 164 29.61 -34.38 8.04
CA SER A 164 29.66 -35.77 7.56
C SER A 164 29.74 -35.88 6.03
N MET A 165 29.30 -34.87 5.29
CA MET A 165 29.29 -34.85 3.82
C MET A 165 30.61 -34.39 3.21
N SER A 166 31.58 -33.91 4.01
CA SER A 166 32.86 -33.35 3.57
C SER A 166 33.55 -34.17 2.48
N SER A 167 33.72 -35.48 2.67
CA SER A 167 34.37 -36.34 1.68
C SER A 167 33.58 -36.49 0.37
N GLY A 168 32.25 -36.39 0.43
CA GLY A 168 31.41 -36.38 -0.77
C GLY A 168 31.54 -35.07 -1.55
N VAL A 169 31.52 -33.95 -0.84
CA VAL A 169 31.71 -32.61 -1.43
C VAL A 169 33.12 -32.50 -2.03
N ASP A 170 34.15 -32.99 -1.35
CA ASP A 170 35.53 -33.02 -1.89
C ASP A 170 35.58 -33.78 -3.23
N TYR A 171 34.89 -34.91 -3.34
CA TYR A 171 34.81 -35.65 -4.60
C TYR A 171 34.15 -34.82 -5.72
N TRP A 172 33.09 -34.07 -5.40
CA TRP A 172 32.40 -33.21 -6.37
C TRP A 172 33.26 -32.04 -6.83
N VAL A 173 33.96 -31.38 -5.89
CA VAL A 173 34.88 -30.28 -6.19
C VAL A 173 36.08 -30.78 -7.00
N TYR A 174 36.63 -31.94 -6.66
CA TYR A 174 37.67 -32.60 -7.43
C TYR A 174 37.22 -32.94 -8.85
N PHE A 175 36.00 -33.46 -9.01
CA PHE A 175 35.39 -33.68 -10.32
C PHE A 175 35.32 -32.40 -11.15
N ALA A 176 34.77 -31.31 -10.58
CA ALA A 176 34.66 -30.02 -11.26
C ALA A 176 36.03 -29.46 -11.69
N THR A 177 37.01 -29.54 -10.78
CA THR A 177 38.39 -29.12 -11.03
C THR A 177 39.01 -29.87 -12.20
N ASN A 178 38.86 -31.20 -12.23
CA ASN A 178 39.41 -32.06 -13.30
C ASN A 178 38.69 -31.92 -14.63
N ARG A 179 37.45 -31.43 -14.65
CA ARG A 179 36.69 -31.15 -15.88
C ARG A 179 36.87 -29.72 -16.38
N HIS A 180 37.86 -28.99 -15.83
CA HIS A 180 38.23 -27.63 -16.22
C HIS A 180 37.04 -26.67 -16.23
N VAL A 181 36.23 -26.74 -15.16
CA VAL A 181 35.07 -25.87 -14.97
C VAL A 181 35.47 -24.39 -14.99
N GLU A 182 34.69 -23.59 -15.72
CA GLU A 182 34.91 -22.15 -15.83
C GLU A 182 34.01 -21.35 -14.86
N ASN A 183 32.79 -21.80 -14.61
CA ASN A 183 31.86 -21.24 -13.61
C ASN A 183 31.56 -22.29 -12.54
N LEU A 184 32.03 -22.05 -11.32
CA LEU A 184 31.84 -22.93 -10.17
C LEU A 184 31.02 -22.22 -9.09
N SER A 185 29.92 -22.84 -8.66
CA SER A 185 29.06 -22.34 -7.59
C SER A 185 28.86 -23.41 -6.51
N LEU A 186 29.36 -23.12 -5.30
CA LEU A 186 29.16 -23.94 -4.10
C LEU A 186 28.31 -23.14 -3.12
N VAL A 187 27.01 -23.41 -3.09
CA VAL A 187 26.04 -22.70 -2.26
C VAL A 187 25.59 -23.61 -1.13
N PHE A 188 26.06 -23.36 0.08
CA PHE A 188 25.72 -24.16 1.23
C PHE A 188 24.87 -23.39 2.24
N ASP A 189 23.93 -24.11 2.86
CA ASP A 189 23.18 -23.67 4.04
C ASP A 189 23.54 -24.57 5.23
N GLY A 190 23.32 -24.12 6.46
CA GLY A 190 23.56 -24.92 7.66
C GLY A 190 24.28 -24.15 8.77
N LYS A 191 24.84 -24.88 9.73
CA LYS A 191 25.50 -24.29 10.92
C LYS A 191 27.03 -24.23 10.84
N VAL A 192 27.63 -24.91 9.87
CA VAL A 192 29.09 -25.11 9.80
C VAL A 192 29.54 -24.81 8.38
N ALA A 193 30.67 -24.11 8.23
CA ALA A 193 31.25 -23.83 6.92
C ALA A 193 32.05 -25.01 6.34
N TYR A 194 32.03 -25.15 5.01
CA TYR A 194 32.86 -26.10 4.28
C TYR A 194 34.26 -25.52 4.02
N SER A 195 35.30 -26.22 4.46
CA SER A 195 36.68 -25.80 4.21
C SER A 195 37.10 -26.16 2.79
N LEU A 196 37.49 -25.17 2.00
CA LEU A 196 37.90 -25.40 0.63
C LEU A 196 39.19 -26.23 0.54
N PRO A 197 39.29 -27.18 -0.39
CA PRO A 197 40.49 -27.98 -0.57
C PRO A 197 41.57 -27.21 -1.34
N HIS A 198 42.85 -27.50 -1.04
CA HIS A 198 44.00 -26.78 -1.62
C HIS A 198 44.03 -26.75 -3.16
N TYR A 199 43.62 -27.83 -3.83
CA TYR A 199 43.61 -27.90 -5.30
C TYR A 199 42.57 -26.96 -5.94
N LEU A 200 41.49 -26.63 -5.22
CA LEU A 200 40.55 -25.61 -5.67
C LEU A 200 41.14 -24.21 -5.48
N CYS A 201 41.82 -23.97 -4.35
CA CYS A 201 42.48 -22.70 -4.05
C CYS A 201 43.57 -22.29 -5.05
N ASN A 202 44.09 -23.23 -5.86
CA ASN A 202 45.12 -22.97 -6.88
C ASN A 202 44.66 -23.33 -8.31
N ASN A 203 43.38 -23.10 -8.62
CA ASN A 203 42.80 -23.45 -9.92
C ASN A 203 43.00 -22.34 -10.97
N SER A 204 43.48 -22.69 -12.17
CA SER A 204 43.74 -21.76 -13.26
C SER A 204 42.64 -21.67 -14.33
N CYS A 205 41.62 -22.52 -14.26
CA CYS A 205 40.53 -22.62 -15.24
C CYS A 205 39.31 -21.78 -14.87
N ILE A 206 39.03 -21.64 -13.57
CA ILE A 206 37.85 -20.95 -13.06
C ILE A 206 37.92 -19.45 -13.41
N LYS A 207 36.84 -18.96 -14.01
CA LYS A 207 36.60 -17.57 -14.39
C LYS A 207 35.55 -16.91 -13.49
N GLU A 208 34.62 -17.70 -12.98
CA GLU A 208 33.55 -17.24 -12.07
C GLU A 208 33.42 -18.21 -10.90
N LEU A 209 33.47 -17.68 -9.67
CA LEU A 209 33.43 -18.48 -8.45
C LEU A 209 32.41 -17.89 -7.47
N THR A 210 31.41 -18.69 -7.11
CA THR A 210 30.43 -18.36 -6.06
C THR A 210 30.56 -19.32 -4.90
N LEU A 211 30.73 -18.79 -3.69
CA LEU A 211 30.91 -19.58 -2.48
C LEU A 211 29.99 -19.02 -1.39
N ARG A 212 29.11 -19.87 -0.85
CA ARG A 212 28.32 -19.57 0.35
C ARG A 212 28.66 -20.55 1.46
N LEU A 213 28.84 -20.04 2.69
CA LEU A 213 29.15 -20.83 3.88
C LEU A 213 30.39 -21.72 3.67
N CYS A 214 31.43 -21.15 3.05
CA CYS A 214 32.72 -21.81 2.77
C CYS A 214 33.88 -21.05 3.39
N THR A 215 34.85 -21.74 3.98
CA THR A 215 36.07 -21.13 4.57
C THR A 215 37.32 -21.49 3.79
N VAL A 216 38.34 -20.64 3.88
CA VAL A 216 39.68 -20.91 3.31
C VAL A 216 40.66 -21.12 4.46
N SER A 217 41.37 -22.25 4.47
CA SER A 217 42.36 -22.54 5.51
C SER A 217 43.56 -21.58 5.42
N LEU A 218 44.07 -21.14 6.58
CA LEU A 218 45.16 -20.16 6.71
C LEU A 218 46.51 -20.63 6.14
N GLU A 219 46.68 -21.93 5.91
CA GLU A 219 47.95 -22.54 5.46
C GLU A 219 48.10 -22.55 3.93
N THR A 220 47.04 -22.28 3.17
CA THR A 220 47.03 -22.48 1.71
C THR A 220 47.07 -21.15 0.95
N PRO A 221 48.09 -20.89 0.10
CA PRO A 221 48.10 -19.71 -0.76
C PRO A 221 46.99 -19.81 -1.81
N VAL A 222 46.13 -18.80 -1.85
CA VAL A 222 45.05 -18.69 -2.85
C VAL A 222 45.61 -18.09 -4.13
N SER A 223 45.34 -18.71 -5.26
CA SER A 223 45.77 -18.29 -6.60
C SER A 223 44.72 -18.71 -7.64
N TRP A 224 43.95 -17.74 -8.11
CA TRP A 224 42.95 -17.90 -9.17
C TRP A 224 43.27 -16.96 -10.36
N PRO A 225 44.27 -17.30 -11.19
CA PRO A 225 44.84 -16.38 -12.19
C PRO A 225 43.89 -16.03 -13.35
N SER A 226 42.83 -16.80 -13.55
CA SER A 226 41.82 -16.59 -14.60
C SER A 226 40.51 -16.01 -14.08
N LEU A 227 40.38 -15.83 -12.76
CA LEU A 227 39.13 -15.42 -12.13
C LEU A 227 38.81 -13.97 -12.44
N LYS A 228 37.58 -13.74 -12.89
CA LYS A 228 37.00 -12.44 -13.21
C LYS A 228 35.86 -12.05 -12.27
N VAL A 229 35.09 -13.02 -11.79
CA VAL A 229 33.96 -12.80 -10.88
C VAL A 229 34.12 -13.65 -9.62
N LEU A 230 34.02 -13.03 -8.45
CA LEU A 230 34.06 -13.70 -7.16
C LEU A 230 32.90 -13.26 -6.28
N SER A 231 32.09 -14.20 -5.81
CA SER A 231 31.02 -13.97 -4.84
C SER A 231 31.26 -14.80 -3.59
N LEU A 232 31.35 -14.16 -2.43
CA LEU A 232 31.56 -14.80 -1.13
C LEU A 232 30.43 -14.39 -0.18
N SER A 233 29.73 -15.36 0.39
CA SER A 233 28.58 -15.13 1.27
C SER A 233 28.67 -15.99 2.52
N ASP A 234 28.52 -15.41 3.71
CA ASP A 234 28.53 -16.15 4.99
C ASP A 234 29.78 -17.02 5.21
N SER A 235 30.93 -16.60 4.67
CA SER A 235 32.14 -17.43 4.54
C SER A 235 33.10 -17.41 5.75
N GLU A 236 32.75 -16.74 6.85
CA GLU A 236 33.58 -16.62 8.06
C GLU A 236 35.05 -16.24 7.75
N LEU A 237 35.22 -15.20 6.94
CA LEU A 237 36.56 -14.76 6.48
C LEU A 237 37.05 -13.57 7.29
N ASP A 238 38.32 -13.64 7.72
CA ASP A 238 39.01 -12.50 8.32
C ASP A 238 39.60 -11.55 7.26
N ASN A 239 39.99 -10.35 7.69
CA ASN A 239 40.55 -9.32 6.80
C ASN A 239 41.80 -9.82 6.07
N GLY A 240 42.69 -10.54 6.76
CA GLY A 240 43.92 -11.06 6.17
C GLY A 240 43.67 -12.07 5.05
N THR A 241 42.63 -12.89 5.18
CA THR A 241 42.25 -13.88 4.18
C THR A 241 41.67 -13.23 2.94
N VAL A 242 40.82 -12.22 3.10
CA VAL A 242 40.29 -11.45 1.98
C VAL A 242 41.43 -10.77 1.20
N GLN A 243 42.43 -10.19 1.88
CA GLN A 243 43.61 -9.62 1.19
C GLN A 243 44.38 -10.65 0.37
N ARG A 244 44.64 -11.84 0.94
CA ARG A 244 45.34 -12.91 0.23
C ARG A 244 44.57 -13.37 -1.01
N ILE A 245 43.25 -13.45 -0.90
CA ILE A 245 42.37 -13.78 -2.04
C ILE A 245 42.53 -12.71 -3.13
N LEU A 246 42.43 -11.42 -2.80
CA LEU A 246 42.55 -10.33 -3.78
C LEU A 246 43.91 -10.32 -4.48
N LEU A 247 45.00 -10.55 -3.75
CA LEU A 247 46.35 -10.67 -4.32
C LEU A 247 46.49 -11.89 -5.26
N GLY A 248 45.79 -12.98 -4.96
CA GLY A 248 45.76 -14.20 -5.76
C GLY A 248 44.91 -14.12 -7.04
N CYS A 249 44.15 -13.03 -7.25
CA CYS A 249 43.20 -12.88 -8.35
C CYS A 249 43.54 -11.68 -9.27
N PRO A 250 44.63 -11.75 -10.05
CA PRO A 250 45.13 -10.61 -10.83
C PRO A 250 44.22 -10.16 -11.99
N LYS A 251 43.16 -10.89 -12.31
CA LYS A 251 42.19 -10.55 -13.36
C LYS A 251 40.78 -10.26 -12.82
N LEU A 252 40.63 -10.15 -11.50
CA LEU A 252 39.34 -9.97 -10.86
C LEU A 252 38.72 -8.63 -11.25
N GLN A 253 37.49 -8.68 -11.77
CA GLN A 253 36.72 -7.54 -12.26
C GLN A 253 35.47 -7.30 -11.43
N ASP A 254 34.81 -8.34 -10.91
CA ASP A 254 33.60 -8.25 -10.09
C ASP A 254 33.82 -8.99 -8.77
N LEU A 255 33.59 -8.30 -7.65
CA LEU A 255 33.69 -8.82 -6.30
C LEU A 255 32.41 -8.54 -5.52
N LYS A 256 31.80 -9.60 -4.99
CA LYS A 256 30.60 -9.53 -4.14
C LYS A 256 30.89 -10.18 -2.79
N LEU A 257 30.67 -9.44 -1.72
CA LEU A 257 30.86 -9.90 -0.35
C LEU A 257 29.56 -9.71 0.43
N HIS A 258 29.10 -10.77 1.09
CA HIS A 258 27.86 -10.76 1.87
C HIS A 258 28.00 -11.44 3.23
N GLY A 259 27.38 -10.88 4.26
CA GLY A 259 27.26 -11.51 5.59
C GLY A 259 28.57 -11.57 6.39
N ARG A 260 28.93 -12.76 6.89
CA ARG A 260 30.10 -13.00 7.79
C ARG A 260 31.46 -12.83 7.10
N VAL A 261 31.82 -11.60 6.76
CA VAL A 261 33.10 -11.27 6.12
C VAL A 261 33.69 -10.01 6.76
N SER A 262 34.85 -10.15 7.42
CA SER A 262 35.60 -9.02 7.95
C SER A 262 36.52 -8.43 6.88
N VAL A 263 36.34 -7.17 6.52
CA VAL A 263 37.20 -6.47 5.55
C VAL A 263 37.57 -5.08 6.08
N GLY A 264 38.87 -4.79 6.20
CA GLY A 264 39.37 -3.48 6.62
C GLY A 264 39.74 -2.58 5.45
N PHE A 265 40.21 -3.14 4.34
CA PHE A 265 40.48 -2.37 3.13
C PHE A 265 40.28 -3.21 1.86
N ILE A 266 39.97 -2.58 0.73
CA ILE A 266 39.86 -3.21 -0.58
C ILE A 266 40.67 -2.37 -1.55
N ARG A 267 41.76 -2.95 -2.05
CA ARG A 267 42.66 -2.29 -3.00
C ARG A 267 42.84 -3.14 -4.24
N SER A 268 42.40 -2.63 -5.38
CA SER A 268 42.56 -3.34 -6.66
C SER A 268 42.65 -2.37 -7.83
N LYS A 269 43.53 -2.68 -8.79
CA LYS A 269 43.61 -1.96 -10.07
C LYS A 269 42.78 -2.60 -11.18
N THR A 270 42.24 -3.79 -10.96
CA THR A 270 41.50 -4.54 -11.99
C THR A 270 40.00 -4.58 -11.74
N LEU A 271 39.59 -4.31 -10.49
CA LEU A 271 38.20 -4.37 -10.09
C LEU A 271 37.38 -3.25 -10.75
N GLN A 272 36.26 -3.63 -11.35
CA GLN A 272 35.29 -2.78 -12.03
C GLN A 272 33.94 -2.74 -11.31
N PHE A 273 33.55 -3.82 -10.62
CA PHE A 273 32.30 -3.94 -9.88
C PHE A 273 32.58 -4.41 -8.46
N LEU A 274 32.00 -3.73 -7.48
CA LEU A 274 32.12 -4.07 -6.06
C LEU A 274 30.75 -4.02 -5.40
N THR A 275 30.34 -5.12 -4.77
CA THR A 275 29.13 -5.19 -3.94
C THR A 275 29.52 -5.63 -2.53
N LEU A 276 29.15 -4.82 -1.53
CA LEU A 276 29.26 -5.14 -0.11
C LEU A 276 27.84 -5.13 0.47
N ASP A 277 27.35 -6.30 0.88
CA ASP A 277 25.97 -6.48 1.31
C ASP A 277 25.90 -7.07 2.71
N GLY A 278 25.47 -6.28 3.69
CA GLY A 278 25.26 -6.76 5.06
C GLY A 278 26.51 -7.33 5.72
N ILE A 279 27.69 -6.75 5.45
CA ILE A 279 28.97 -7.26 5.95
C ILE A 279 29.21 -6.90 7.42
N TYR A 280 29.60 -7.88 8.24
CA TYR A 280 29.95 -7.68 9.65
C TYR A 280 31.19 -8.45 10.08
N ASN A 281 31.89 -7.93 11.10
CA ASN A 281 33.11 -8.55 11.60
C ASN A 281 32.83 -9.92 12.24
N PHE A 282 33.50 -10.94 11.73
CA PHE A 282 33.56 -12.26 12.34
C PHE A 282 34.50 -12.22 13.57
N GLY A 283 33.98 -12.52 14.76
CA GLY A 283 34.77 -12.73 15.98
C GLY A 283 35.08 -11.49 16.83
N GLU A 284 34.85 -10.27 16.33
CA GLU A 284 35.06 -9.03 17.10
C GLU A 284 33.72 -8.41 17.53
N ARG A 285 33.53 -8.26 18.85
CA ARG A 285 32.31 -7.68 19.46
C ARG A 285 32.48 -6.21 19.90
N SER A 286 33.63 -5.58 19.68
CA SER A 286 33.91 -4.26 20.26
C SER A 286 34.77 -3.37 19.37
N GLY A 287 34.13 -2.38 18.73
CA GLY A 287 34.77 -1.25 18.06
C GLY A 287 34.06 -0.82 16.77
N ASP A 288 34.01 0.50 16.51
CA ASP A 288 33.69 1.03 15.19
C ASP A 288 34.71 0.50 14.17
N SER A 289 34.25 -0.16 13.12
CA SER A 289 35.11 -0.70 12.05
C SER A 289 35.02 0.14 10.79
N VAL A 290 36.14 0.36 10.10
CA VAL A 290 36.19 1.15 8.87
C VAL A 290 36.64 0.26 7.72
N THR A 291 35.95 0.34 6.58
CA THR A 291 36.35 -0.31 5.33
C THR A 291 36.85 0.73 4.35
N GLU A 292 38.15 0.73 4.04
CA GLU A 292 38.74 1.65 3.07
C GLU A 292 38.71 1.07 1.65
N ILE A 293 38.20 1.82 0.67
CA ILE A 293 38.10 1.38 -0.73
C ILE A 293 39.02 2.23 -1.61
N CYS A 294 39.99 1.60 -2.26
CA CYS A 294 40.97 2.21 -3.15
C CYS A 294 41.05 1.39 -4.46
N CYS A 295 40.12 1.69 -5.37
CA CYS A 295 39.94 1.00 -6.63
C CYS A 295 39.78 2.03 -7.77
N PRO A 296 40.89 2.53 -8.38
CA PRO A 296 40.84 3.62 -9.36
C PRO A 296 40.03 3.31 -10.63
N ASN A 297 39.91 2.03 -11.00
CA ASN A 297 39.19 1.56 -12.19
C ASN A 297 37.79 1.01 -11.88
N LEU A 298 37.28 1.26 -10.66
CA LEU A 298 35.95 0.84 -10.25
C LEU A 298 34.90 1.63 -11.03
N LEU A 299 33.97 0.95 -11.70
CA LEU A 299 32.88 1.54 -12.47
C LEU A 299 31.57 1.57 -11.68
N SER A 300 31.34 0.56 -10.83
CA SER A 300 30.13 0.46 -9.99
C SER A 300 30.46 0.03 -8.57
N LEU A 301 29.84 0.71 -7.60
CA LEU A 301 29.89 0.39 -6.17
C LEU A 301 28.48 0.20 -5.63
N SER A 302 28.24 -0.88 -4.91
CA SER A 302 26.99 -1.13 -4.18
C SER A 302 27.28 -1.43 -2.71
N LEU A 303 26.69 -0.64 -1.82
CA LEU A 303 26.71 -0.80 -0.37
C LEU A 303 25.27 -1.09 0.06
N LEU A 304 24.99 -2.32 0.49
CA LEU A 304 23.64 -2.85 0.66
C LEU A 304 23.46 -3.49 2.05
N GLY A 305 22.20 -3.70 2.44
CA GLY A 305 21.84 -4.55 3.58
C GLY A 305 22.18 -3.96 4.95
N PHE A 306 22.21 -4.80 5.99
CA PHE A 306 22.39 -4.37 7.38
C PHE A 306 23.88 -4.25 7.76
N ILE A 307 24.31 -3.04 8.10
CA ILE A 307 25.72 -2.73 8.37
C ILE A 307 25.87 -2.32 9.84
N TYR A 308 26.27 -3.27 10.66
CA TYR A 308 26.40 -3.08 12.11
C TYR A 308 27.79 -2.50 12.47
N LYS A 309 27.82 -1.32 13.10
CA LYS A 309 29.03 -0.65 13.62
C LYS A 309 30.19 -0.58 12.61
N ARG A 310 29.87 -0.39 11.33
CA ARG A 310 30.85 -0.30 10.24
C ARG A 310 30.60 0.91 9.36
N THR A 311 31.68 1.60 9.00
CA THR A 311 31.67 2.73 8.07
C THR A 311 32.54 2.45 6.85
N PHE A 312 32.38 3.28 5.80
CA PHE A 312 33.10 3.14 4.54
C PHE A 312 33.83 4.43 4.21
N ARG A 313 35.10 4.31 3.81
CA ARG A 313 35.92 5.43 3.36
C ARG A 313 36.34 5.21 1.91
N LEU A 314 35.93 6.12 1.02
CA LEU A 314 36.30 6.09 -0.39
C LEU A 314 37.59 6.91 -0.59
N VAL A 315 38.69 6.22 -0.91
CA VAL A 315 40.02 6.84 -1.05
C VAL A 315 40.29 7.25 -2.50
N ASP A 316 40.33 6.29 -3.41
CA ASP A 316 40.51 6.51 -4.85
C ASP A 316 39.50 5.63 -5.60
N VAL A 317 38.48 6.29 -6.15
CA VAL A 317 37.39 5.69 -6.94
C VAL A 317 37.15 6.53 -8.19
N SER A 318 38.24 7.01 -8.80
CA SER A 318 38.22 8.05 -9.83
C SER A 318 37.42 7.70 -11.10
N SER A 319 37.23 6.41 -11.40
CA SER A 319 36.45 5.95 -12.56
C SER A 319 34.98 5.62 -12.26
N LEU A 320 34.51 5.89 -11.04
CA LEU A 320 33.18 5.45 -10.57
C LEU A 320 32.06 6.18 -11.32
N GLN A 321 31.21 5.40 -12.01
CA GLN A 321 30.08 5.91 -12.79
C GLN A 321 28.74 5.62 -12.12
N LYS A 322 28.65 4.53 -11.35
CA LYS A 322 27.45 4.12 -10.62
C LYS A 322 27.75 3.90 -9.13
N ALA A 323 26.88 4.44 -8.27
CA ALA A 323 26.88 4.15 -6.84
C ALA A 323 25.47 3.77 -6.37
N ASP A 324 25.37 2.74 -5.53
CA ASP A 324 24.12 2.26 -4.93
C ASP A 324 24.30 2.20 -3.40
N LEU A 325 23.59 3.07 -2.70
CA LEU A 325 23.63 3.24 -1.25
C LEU A 325 22.28 2.81 -0.67
N ASP A 326 22.09 1.52 -0.49
CA ASP A 326 20.83 0.92 -0.01
C ASP A 326 21.10 0.04 1.21
N PHE A 327 21.81 0.62 2.17
CA PHE A 327 22.15 -0.01 3.43
C PHE A 327 21.44 0.67 4.60
N LYS A 328 21.32 -0.09 5.69
CA LYS A 328 20.80 0.36 6.99
C LYS A 328 21.85 0.16 8.07
N MET A 329 22.08 1.18 8.90
CA MET A 329 22.87 0.99 10.12
C MET A 329 21.94 0.69 11.30
N THR A 330 22.20 -0.41 12.00
CA THR A 330 21.49 -0.76 13.23
C THR A 330 22.23 -0.22 14.45
N VAL A 331 21.44 0.20 15.43
CA VAL A 331 21.89 0.55 16.79
C VAL A 331 21.43 -0.62 17.68
N ASP A 332 22.33 -1.23 18.44
CA ASP A 332 21.91 -2.30 19.36
C ASP A 332 21.15 -1.71 20.58
N GLU A 333 20.42 -2.53 21.34
CA GLU A 333 19.65 -2.10 22.52
C GLU A 333 20.50 -1.39 23.60
N TYR A 334 21.83 -1.48 23.52
CA TYR A 334 22.78 -0.87 24.44
C TYR A 334 23.49 0.36 23.85
N ASP A 335 23.22 0.70 22.59
CA ASP A 335 23.90 1.77 21.87
C ASP A 335 22.96 2.96 21.76
N THR A 336 23.45 4.15 22.11
CA THR A 336 22.67 5.38 21.98
C THR A 336 22.72 5.81 20.52
N TYR A 337 21.56 6.04 19.92
CA TYR A 337 21.45 6.48 18.53
C TYR A 337 22.11 7.87 18.36
N ASP A 338 23.16 7.96 17.53
CA ASP A 338 23.91 9.21 17.25
C ASP A 338 23.63 9.66 15.81
N CYS A 339 22.57 10.47 15.66
CA CYS A 339 22.13 11.03 14.38
C CYS A 339 23.23 11.85 13.68
N LYS A 340 24.08 12.55 14.45
CA LYS A 340 25.15 13.41 13.91
C LYS A 340 26.27 12.57 13.31
N LYS A 341 26.71 11.53 14.02
CA LYS A 341 27.71 10.58 13.50
C LYS A 341 27.23 9.92 12.21
N GLN A 342 25.95 9.56 12.12
CA GLN A 342 25.37 8.95 10.92
C GLN A 342 25.25 9.93 9.74
N GLY A 343 24.81 11.17 10.01
CA GLY A 343 24.80 12.25 9.01
C GLY A 343 26.20 12.51 8.43
N GLU A 344 27.23 12.56 9.27
CA GLU A 344 28.62 12.76 8.82
C GLU A 344 29.15 11.59 7.96
N ILE A 345 28.77 10.34 8.27
CA ILE A 345 29.14 9.17 7.45
C ILE A 345 28.57 9.31 6.03
N ILE A 346 27.27 9.64 5.91
CA ILE A 346 26.62 9.83 4.61
C ILE A 346 27.18 11.06 3.89
N LYS A 347 27.49 12.13 4.61
CA LYS A 347 28.16 13.32 4.06
C LYS A 347 29.50 12.99 3.42
N GLU A 348 30.36 12.22 4.10
CA GLU A 348 31.66 11.81 3.58
C GLU A 348 31.50 11.01 2.28
N LEU A 349 30.57 10.05 2.26
CA LEU A 349 30.26 9.25 1.07
C LEU A 349 29.75 10.14 -0.08
N LEU A 350 28.72 10.94 0.13
CA LEU A 350 28.13 11.78 -0.92
C LEU A 350 29.13 12.79 -1.51
N THR A 351 30.04 13.31 -0.69
CA THR A 351 31.13 14.19 -1.14
C THR A 351 32.05 13.47 -2.13
N LYS A 352 32.43 12.22 -1.81
CA LYS A 352 33.28 11.39 -2.69
C LYS A 352 32.55 10.90 -3.94
N LEU A 353 31.23 10.87 -3.92
CA LEU A 353 30.40 10.43 -5.03
C LEU A 353 29.90 11.58 -5.92
N CYS A 354 30.34 12.82 -5.72
CA CYS A 354 29.85 14.01 -6.45
C CYS A 354 29.94 13.92 -7.99
N ASP A 355 30.93 13.21 -8.52
CA ASP A 355 31.17 13.05 -9.96
C ASP A 355 30.49 11.82 -10.59
N VAL A 356 29.80 10.99 -9.81
CA VAL A 356 29.12 9.77 -10.28
C VAL A 356 27.97 10.14 -11.22
N GLU A 357 27.75 9.37 -12.29
CA GLU A 357 26.66 9.61 -13.26
C GLU A 357 25.30 9.14 -12.72
N LYS A 358 25.25 7.92 -12.19
CA LYS A 358 24.06 7.26 -11.64
C LYS A 358 24.20 7.00 -10.14
N LEU A 359 23.34 7.62 -9.34
CA LEU A 359 23.22 7.35 -7.91
C LEU A 359 21.89 6.65 -7.60
N ILE A 360 21.95 5.55 -6.85
CA ILE A 360 20.80 4.89 -6.24
C ILE A 360 20.92 5.09 -4.72
N ILE A 361 19.83 5.47 -4.05
CA ILE A 361 19.81 5.69 -2.61
C ILE A 361 18.56 5.07 -1.96
N GLY A 362 18.77 4.39 -0.84
CA GLY A 362 17.75 3.68 -0.06
C GLY A 362 17.11 4.52 1.06
N PRO A 363 16.04 4.00 1.70
CA PRO A 363 15.24 4.72 2.69
C PRO A 363 16.07 5.27 3.87
N TRP A 364 16.85 4.40 4.53
CA TRP A 364 17.68 4.79 5.67
C TRP A 364 18.70 5.89 5.29
N CYS A 365 19.33 5.74 4.13
CA CYS A 365 20.28 6.74 3.62
C CYS A 365 19.60 8.07 3.33
N LEU A 366 18.38 8.08 2.75
CA LEU A 366 17.60 9.32 2.53
C LEU A 366 17.31 10.05 3.84
N GLN A 367 16.89 9.31 4.87
CA GLN A 367 16.60 9.90 6.18
C GLN A 367 17.86 10.48 6.85
N ALA A 368 19.00 9.79 6.72
CA ALA A 368 20.29 10.28 7.20
C ALA A 368 20.80 11.54 6.45
N VAL A 369 20.47 11.69 5.15
CA VAL A 369 20.85 12.88 4.36
C VAL A 369 20.24 14.16 4.92
N MET A 370 19.06 14.09 5.53
CA MET A 370 18.40 15.27 6.12
C MET A 370 19.28 15.97 7.17
N GLN A 371 20.10 15.22 7.91
CA GLN A 371 20.94 15.74 8.99
C GLN A 371 22.20 16.45 8.48
N VAL A 372 22.44 16.44 7.17
CA VAL A 372 23.68 16.93 6.60
C VAL A 372 23.63 18.45 6.41
N GLN A 373 24.05 19.20 7.44
CA GLN A 373 24.33 20.63 7.30
C GLN A 373 25.67 20.86 6.58
N GLY A 374 25.73 21.88 5.70
CA GLY A 374 26.98 22.33 5.09
C GLY A 374 27.66 21.32 4.16
N ILE A 375 26.91 20.67 3.24
CA ILE A 375 27.53 20.21 1.99
C ILE A 375 27.85 21.48 1.18
N ASP A 376 28.90 22.18 1.59
CA ASP A 376 29.28 23.45 1.00
C ASP A 376 29.90 23.22 -0.38
N SER A 377 29.26 23.79 -1.40
CA SER A 377 29.81 24.20 -2.72
C SER A 377 29.95 23.19 -3.88
N GLN A 378 29.89 21.87 -3.70
CA GLN A 378 30.13 20.96 -4.83
C GLN A 378 28.83 20.50 -5.52
N LEU A 379 28.51 21.15 -6.63
CA LEU A 379 27.42 20.72 -7.52
C LEU A 379 27.75 19.36 -8.15
N SER A 380 26.78 18.46 -8.13
CA SER A 380 26.92 17.15 -8.73
C SER A 380 26.88 17.18 -10.25
N LYS A 381 27.66 16.30 -10.89
CA LYS A 381 27.56 16.00 -12.34
C LYS A 381 26.56 14.90 -12.68
N ARG A 382 25.84 14.35 -11.68
CA ARG A 382 24.83 13.29 -11.82
C ARG A 382 23.76 13.68 -12.85
N ASN A 383 23.46 12.76 -13.77
CA ASN A 383 22.35 12.88 -14.71
C ASN A 383 21.20 11.90 -14.40
N TYR A 384 21.43 10.95 -13.50
CA TYR A 384 20.46 9.93 -13.09
C TYR A 384 20.46 9.77 -11.56
N LEU A 385 19.27 9.88 -10.97
CA LEU A 385 19.03 9.65 -9.55
C LEU A 385 17.89 8.64 -9.42
N GLU A 386 18.08 7.61 -8.60
CA GLU A 386 17.07 6.62 -8.28
C GLU A 386 16.91 6.53 -6.76
N VAL A 387 15.69 6.79 -6.29
CA VAL A 387 15.34 6.80 -4.87
C VAL A 387 14.45 5.61 -4.57
N LYS A 388 14.84 4.78 -3.61
CA LYS A 388 13.99 3.72 -3.04
C LYS A 388 13.38 4.28 -1.76
N THR A 389 12.05 4.29 -1.67
CA THR A 389 11.36 5.10 -0.66
C THR A 389 9.99 4.51 -0.32
N GLU A 390 9.61 4.63 0.95
CA GLU A 390 8.25 4.38 1.46
C GLU A 390 7.40 5.67 1.48
N MET A 391 7.97 6.78 1.00
CA MET A 391 7.36 8.11 0.92
C MET A 391 6.98 8.69 2.28
N CYS A 392 7.76 8.39 3.32
CA CYS A 392 7.59 9.04 4.61
C CYS A 392 8.11 10.50 4.60
N GLU A 393 7.66 11.29 5.58
CA GLU A 393 8.02 12.71 5.74
C GLU A 393 9.53 12.96 5.72
N TRP A 394 10.29 12.12 6.42
CA TRP A 394 11.74 12.25 6.58
C TRP A 394 12.52 11.90 5.31
N GLU A 395 12.03 10.94 4.54
CA GLU A 395 12.60 10.60 3.22
C GLU A 395 12.42 11.74 2.24
N LEU A 396 11.27 12.43 2.27
CA LEU A 396 11.02 13.60 1.42
C LEU A 396 11.98 14.76 1.74
N ALA A 397 12.31 14.99 3.01
CA ALA A 397 13.32 15.97 3.41
C ALA A 397 14.74 15.58 2.95
N GLY A 398 15.05 14.28 2.93
CA GLY A 398 16.28 13.75 2.33
C GLY A 398 16.36 13.99 0.82
N ILE A 399 15.26 13.72 0.11
CA ILE A 399 15.14 13.97 -1.34
C ILE A 399 15.27 15.48 -1.63
N GLU A 400 14.63 16.34 -0.83
CA GLU A 400 14.75 17.79 -0.91
C GLU A 400 16.20 18.23 -0.81
N ASN A 401 16.98 17.65 0.10
CA ASN A 401 18.39 17.95 0.21
C ASN A 401 19.22 17.52 -1.01
N LEU A 402 18.86 16.43 -1.70
CA LEU A 402 19.63 15.92 -2.85
C LEU A 402 19.38 16.68 -4.16
N LEU A 403 18.15 17.15 -4.39
CA LEU A 403 17.71 17.69 -5.68
C LEU A 403 18.40 19.01 -6.07
N PRO A 404 18.42 20.08 -5.23
CA PRO A 404 19.11 21.33 -5.55
C PRO A 404 20.61 21.16 -5.82
N ARG A 405 21.19 20.06 -5.30
CA ARG A 405 22.62 19.72 -5.47
C ARG A 405 22.89 18.92 -6.74
N SER A 406 21.86 18.61 -7.53
CA SER A 406 21.94 17.83 -8.77
C SER A 406 21.43 18.63 -9.98
N PRO A 407 22.06 19.76 -10.33
CA PRO A 407 21.57 20.67 -11.37
C PRO A 407 21.64 20.08 -12.80
N HIS A 408 22.36 18.97 -12.99
CA HIS A 408 22.49 18.27 -14.27
C HIS A 408 21.60 17.02 -14.37
N LEU A 409 20.72 16.82 -13.39
CA LEU A 409 19.81 15.67 -13.37
C LEU A 409 18.88 15.71 -14.59
N LYS A 410 18.77 14.57 -15.28
CA LYS A 410 17.89 14.38 -16.44
C LYS A 410 16.78 13.38 -16.15
N LYS A 411 17.13 12.29 -15.46
CA LYS A 411 16.20 11.21 -15.11
C LYS A 411 16.14 11.00 -13.61
N LEU A 412 14.94 11.06 -13.05
CA LEU A 412 14.65 10.68 -11.68
C LEU A 412 13.79 9.42 -11.68
N VAL A 413 14.22 8.38 -10.99
CA VAL A 413 13.46 7.13 -10.81
C VAL A 413 13.06 7.01 -9.35
N ILE A 414 11.80 6.71 -9.10
CA ILE A 414 11.23 6.57 -7.77
C ILE A 414 10.71 5.15 -7.63
N ASN A 415 11.39 4.32 -6.84
CA ASN A 415 10.96 2.96 -6.54
C ASN A 415 10.22 2.98 -5.20
N LEU A 416 8.91 2.83 -5.26
CA LEU A 416 8.05 2.73 -4.08
C LEU A 416 8.19 1.34 -3.47
N LEU A 417 8.50 1.28 -2.19
CA LEU A 417 8.58 0.04 -1.43
C LEU A 417 7.22 -0.25 -0.77
N PRO A 418 6.77 -1.53 -0.72
CA PRO A 418 5.54 -1.88 -0.03
C PRO A 418 5.63 -1.50 1.45
N SER A 419 4.62 -0.80 1.97
CA SER A 419 4.52 -0.39 3.37
C SER A 419 4.31 -1.60 4.28
N ASN A 420 5.37 -2.36 4.54
CA ASN A 420 5.35 -3.45 5.50
C ASN A 420 5.65 -2.88 6.89
N SER A 421 4.60 -2.74 7.72
CA SER A 421 4.66 -2.71 9.19
C SER A 421 5.45 -1.58 9.89
N SER A 422 4.72 -0.62 10.45
CA SER A 422 4.71 -0.24 11.89
C SER A 422 6.01 -0.07 12.72
N GLU A 423 7.19 0.06 12.14
CA GLU A 423 8.37 0.57 12.85
C GLU A 423 9.00 1.65 11.99
N LEU A 424 8.85 2.91 12.41
CA LEU A 424 9.84 3.91 12.01
C LEU A 424 11.20 3.32 12.38
N GLU A 425 12.14 3.23 11.43
CA GLU A 425 13.50 2.79 11.77
C GLU A 425 14.19 3.73 12.77
N PHE A 426 13.58 4.89 13.01
CA PHE A 426 14.01 5.96 13.89
C PHE A 426 12.82 6.49 14.70
N ASP A 427 12.91 6.52 16.03
CA ASP A 427 11.97 7.29 16.84
C ASP A 427 12.34 8.79 16.81
N PHE A 428 12.15 9.43 15.65
CA PHE A 428 12.55 10.83 15.45
C PHE A 428 11.83 11.81 16.38
N ARG A 429 10.65 11.46 16.92
CA ARG A 429 9.83 12.40 17.71
C ARG A 429 10.34 12.63 19.12
N GLN A 430 10.95 11.62 19.77
CA GLN A 430 11.49 11.80 21.12
C GLN A 430 12.86 12.49 21.15
N GLU A 431 13.72 12.27 20.15
CA GLU A 431 15.12 12.75 20.19
C GLU A 431 15.36 14.10 19.50
N PHE A 432 14.55 14.50 18.51
CA PHE A 432 14.70 15.82 17.87
C PHE A 432 14.51 16.99 18.85
N ALA A 433 13.58 16.82 19.81
CA ALA A 433 13.29 17.82 20.84
C ALA A 433 14.46 18.04 21.81
N TYR A 434 15.41 17.10 21.90
CA TYR A 434 16.53 17.19 22.83
C TYR A 434 17.77 17.90 22.23
N TYR A 435 17.94 17.88 20.90
CA TYR A 435 19.22 18.23 20.27
C TYR A 435 19.24 19.56 19.48
N PHE A 436 18.09 20.10 19.07
CA PHE A 436 18.06 21.34 18.28
C PHE A 436 17.90 22.63 19.07
N ASP A 437 17.78 22.57 20.41
CA ASP A 437 17.57 23.75 21.29
C ASP A 437 16.54 24.73 20.70
N THR A 438 15.48 24.14 20.14
CA THR A 438 14.30 24.85 19.67
C THR A 438 13.14 24.38 20.54
N ASP A 439 12.50 25.31 21.26
CA ASP A 439 11.22 25.07 21.97
C ASP A 439 10.07 24.64 21.02
N ASN A 440 10.35 24.51 19.71
CA ASN A 440 9.43 24.08 18.67
C ASN A 440 9.88 22.75 18.08
N GLU A 441 8.91 21.87 17.81
CA GLU A 441 9.12 20.68 17.00
C GLU A 441 9.72 21.09 15.64
N PRO A 442 10.69 20.34 15.10
CA PRO A 442 11.19 20.53 13.74
C PRO A 442 10.03 20.32 12.75
N GLU A 443 9.42 21.39 12.26
CA GLU A 443 8.44 21.23 11.19
C GLU A 443 9.16 20.75 9.92
N PRO A 444 8.67 19.69 9.26
CA PRO A 444 9.16 19.31 7.95
C PRO A 444 9.03 20.51 6.99
N PRO A 445 9.94 20.67 6.02
CA PRO A 445 9.82 21.75 5.06
C PRO A 445 8.45 21.69 4.35
N PRO A 446 7.78 22.82 4.13
CA PRO A 446 6.47 22.83 3.51
C PRO A 446 6.54 22.17 2.13
N LEU A 447 5.70 21.16 1.90
CA LEU A 447 5.67 20.33 0.68
C LEU A 447 5.73 21.14 -0.63
N ASN A 448 5.12 22.33 -0.64
CA ASN A 448 5.14 23.24 -1.78
C ASN A 448 6.56 23.63 -2.22
N TRP A 449 7.49 23.78 -1.29
CA TRP A 449 8.89 24.10 -1.58
C TRP A 449 9.61 22.91 -2.22
N ILE A 450 9.44 21.72 -1.64
CA ILE A 450 10.03 20.47 -2.17
C ILE A 450 9.66 20.35 -3.65
N PHE A 451 8.39 20.55 -3.97
CA PHE A 451 7.83 20.52 -5.32
C PHE A 451 8.43 21.56 -6.29
N GLU A 452 8.74 22.78 -5.85
CA GLU A 452 9.44 23.77 -6.67
C GLU A 452 10.86 23.34 -7.05
N SER A 453 11.58 22.64 -6.16
CA SER A 453 12.91 22.10 -6.43
C SER A 453 12.88 20.97 -7.47
N PHE A 454 11.86 20.10 -7.44
CA PHE A 454 11.63 19.09 -8.48
C PHE A 454 11.47 19.73 -9.87
N GLN A 455 10.74 20.84 -9.96
CA GLN A 455 10.47 21.52 -11.24
C GLN A 455 11.75 21.97 -11.98
N LYS A 456 12.84 22.22 -11.27
CA LYS A 456 14.10 22.72 -11.86
C LYS A 456 14.97 21.63 -12.50
N CYS A 457 14.72 20.34 -12.22
CA CYS A 457 15.72 19.27 -12.41
C CYS A 457 15.31 18.12 -13.36
N LEU A 458 14.26 18.25 -14.17
CA LEU A 458 13.58 17.08 -14.74
C LEU A 458 13.29 17.15 -16.24
N GLU A 459 13.89 16.23 -17.00
CA GLU A 459 13.46 15.87 -18.36
C GLU A 459 12.53 14.62 -18.31
N ASN A 460 12.77 13.67 -17.39
CA ASN A 460 12.01 12.43 -17.25
C ASN A 460 11.88 12.01 -15.77
N ILE A 461 10.67 11.62 -15.34
CA ILE A 461 10.36 11.04 -14.03
C ILE A 461 9.75 9.66 -14.26
N GLU A 462 10.34 8.63 -13.66
CA GLU A 462 9.83 7.25 -13.68
C GLU A 462 9.42 6.84 -12.25
N ILE A 463 8.29 6.15 -12.11
CA ILE A 463 7.81 5.66 -10.81
C ILE A 463 7.51 4.17 -10.93
N ASN A 464 8.09 3.38 -10.04
CA ASN A 464 7.98 1.93 -9.98
C ASN A 464 7.44 1.48 -8.62
N GLY A 465 6.90 0.26 -8.54
CA GLY A 465 6.47 -0.35 -7.27
C GLY A 465 5.18 0.22 -6.67
N PHE A 466 4.37 0.94 -7.46
CA PHE A 466 3.09 1.46 -7.01
C PHE A 466 2.04 0.35 -6.87
N ASP A 467 1.52 0.15 -5.66
CA ASP A 467 0.35 -0.70 -5.42
C ASP A 467 -0.82 0.13 -4.84
N PRO A 468 -1.89 0.39 -5.63
CA PRO A 468 -3.03 1.19 -5.19
C PRO A 468 -3.80 0.60 -4.01
N ASN A 469 -3.67 -0.70 -3.72
CA ASN A 469 -4.36 -1.35 -2.61
C ASN A 469 -3.62 -1.22 -1.27
N THR A 470 -2.31 -0.97 -1.29
CA THR A 470 -1.46 -0.84 -0.09
C THR A 470 -0.90 0.58 0.10
N SER A 471 -0.80 1.38 -0.97
CA SER A 471 -0.23 2.73 -0.96
C SER A 471 -1.22 3.85 -0.56
N SER A 472 -2.47 3.48 -0.24
CA SER A 472 -3.56 4.43 0.05
C SER A 472 -3.50 5.06 1.45
N ALA A 473 -2.54 4.67 2.29
CA ALA A 473 -2.50 5.06 3.71
C ALA A 473 -1.58 6.27 4.02
N ASN A 474 -0.73 6.72 3.08
CA ASN A 474 0.23 7.79 3.37
C ASN A 474 -0.22 9.13 2.76
N GLY A 475 -0.60 10.09 3.62
CA GLY A 475 -1.03 11.43 3.20
C GLY A 475 0.04 12.23 2.43
N TYR A 476 1.33 11.96 2.68
CA TYR A 476 2.43 12.57 1.92
C TYR A 476 2.53 12.00 0.50
N PHE A 477 2.30 10.69 0.35
CA PHE A 477 2.27 10.02 -0.93
C PHE A 477 1.15 10.58 -1.84
N ILE A 478 -0.06 10.77 -1.30
CA ILE A 478 -1.19 11.35 -2.04
C ILE A 478 -0.87 12.77 -2.50
N LYS A 479 -0.29 13.60 -1.62
CA LYS A 479 0.12 14.97 -1.95
C LYS A 479 1.22 14.98 -3.04
N PHE A 480 2.19 14.07 -2.96
CA PHE A 480 3.25 13.91 -3.96
C PHE A 480 2.68 13.52 -5.34
N MET A 481 1.78 12.55 -5.40
CA MET A 481 1.12 12.14 -6.65
C MET A 481 0.24 13.26 -7.23
N GLY A 482 -0.47 14.00 -6.37
CA GLY A 482 -1.26 15.17 -6.77
C GLY A 482 -0.40 16.29 -7.38
N PHE A 483 0.81 16.50 -6.89
CA PHE A 483 1.78 17.43 -7.51
C PHE A 483 2.21 16.97 -8.90
N LEU A 484 2.62 15.71 -9.05
CA LEU A 484 3.10 15.18 -10.33
C LEU A 484 2.02 15.23 -11.42
N ALA A 485 0.78 14.91 -11.07
CA ALA A 485 -0.38 14.96 -11.98
C ALA A 485 -0.65 16.37 -12.53
N LYS A 486 -0.36 17.43 -11.77
CA LYS A 486 -0.60 18.83 -12.19
C LYS A 486 0.42 19.37 -13.20
N LYS A 487 1.58 18.71 -13.38
CA LYS A 487 2.74 19.31 -14.06
C LYS A 487 3.33 18.48 -15.21
N THR A 488 3.06 17.18 -15.31
CA THR A 488 3.70 16.33 -16.33
C THR A 488 2.80 16.08 -17.54
N THR A 489 3.31 16.40 -18.74
CA THR A 489 2.92 15.63 -19.94
C THR A 489 3.59 14.27 -19.79
N LEU A 490 2.94 13.34 -19.08
CA LEU A 490 3.44 12.01 -18.80
C LEU A 490 3.76 11.29 -20.12
N LYS A 491 5.03 11.32 -20.54
CA LYS A 491 5.57 10.44 -21.56
C LYS A 491 6.13 9.23 -20.82
N GLU A 492 5.30 8.19 -20.75
CA GLU A 492 5.61 6.83 -20.31
C GLU A 492 5.88 6.67 -18.80
N LEU A 493 4.80 6.42 -18.04
CA LEU A 493 4.85 5.66 -16.80
C LEU A 493 4.86 4.17 -17.18
N THR A 494 6.03 3.54 -17.21
CA THR A 494 6.16 2.09 -17.42
C THR A 494 6.03 1.36 -16.09
N ALA A 495 4.84 0.84 -15.77
CA ALA A 495 4.70 -0.14 -14.71
C ALA A 495 5.30 -1.47 -15.19
N GLN A 496 6.41 -1.91 -14.59
CA GLN A 496 7.09 -3.15 -15.00
C GLN A 496 6.41 -4.44 -14.55
N ASP A 497 5.37 -4.37 -13.71
CA ASP A 497 4.63 -5.55 -13.29
C ASP A 497 3.34 -5.69 -14.10
N SER A 498 3.15 -6.90 -14.64
CA SER A 498 2.12 -7.32 -15.60
C SER A 498 0.67 -7.31 -15.06
N LEU A 499 0.30 -6.32 -14.25
CA LEU A 499 -1.07 -6.04 -13.83
C LEU A 499 -1.42 -4.56 -14.11
N ASN A 500 -1.96 -4.36 -15.32
CA ASN A 500 -2.85 -3.28 -15.74
C ASN A 500 -2.30 -1.84 -15.80
N GLU A 501 -1.62 -1.49 -16.90
CA GLU A 501 -1.56 -0.10 -17.43
C GLU A 501 -2.96 0.56 -17.42
N THR A 502 -4.01 -0.21 -17.69
CA THR A 502 -5.42 0.23 -17.70
C THR A 502 -5.93 0.63 -16.31
N SER A 503 -5.45 0.02 -15.23
CA SER A 503 -5.86 0.33 -13.85
C SER A 503 -5.28 1.66 -13.39
N MET A 504 -4.01 1.91 -13.70
CA MET A 504 -3.30 3.14 -13.35
C MET A 504 -3.77 4.33 -14.20
N ALA A 505 -3.99 4.14 -15.50
CA ALA A 505 -4.60 5.16 -16.35
C ALA A 505 -6.02 5.51 -15.87
N ASN A 506 -6.78 4.54 -15.36
CA ASN A 506 -8.09 4.79 -14.77
C ASN A 506 -8.03 5.50 -13.40
N HIS A 507 -7.01 5.24 -12.57
CA HIS A 507 -6.85 5.94 -11.28
C HIS A 507 -6.25 7.35 -11.41
N LEU A 508 -5.36 7.58 -12.38
CA LEU A 508 -4.91 8.94 -12.72
C LEU A 508 -6.01 9.74 -13.43
N LYS A 509 -6.89 9.07 -14.19
CA LYS A 509 -8.14 9.67 -14.71
C LYS A 509 -9.14 10.04 -13.61
N LYS A 510 -9.10 9.39 -12.43
CA LYS A 510 -9.97 9.73 -11.28
C LYS A 510 -9.60 11.04 -10.57
N LEU A 511 -8.45 11.64 -10.88
CA LEU A 511 -8.08 12.93 -10.30
C LEU A 511 -8.92 14.04 -10.95
N VAL A 512 -10.05 14.36 -10.30
CA VAL A 512 -10.94 15.42 -10.73
C VAL A 512 -10.29 16.78 -10.53
N SER A 513 -10.50 17.65 -11.50
CA SER A 513 -9.92 19.00 -11.57
C SER A 513 -10.94 20.09 -11.26
N CYS A 514 -12.23 19.76 -11.30
CA CYS A 514 -13.34 20.67 -11.01
C CYS A 514 -14.54 19.92 -10.42
N VAL A 515 -15.47 20.68 -9.86
CA VAL A 515 -16.71 20.14 -9.28
C VAL A 515 -17.93 20.77 -9.96
N ILE A 516 -18.89 19.95 -10.37
CA ILE A 516 -20.18 20.39 -10.89
C ILE A 516 -21.26 20.01 -9.87
N LEU A 517 -21.97 21.01 -9.36
CA LEU A 517 -22.90 20.87 -8.26
C LEU A 517 -24.34 20.99 -8.78
N ASP A 518 -25.21 20.05 -8.42
CA ASP A 518 -26.64 20.33 -8.46
C ASP A 518 -27.03 21.35 -7.37
N LEU A 519 -28.23 21.92 -7.48
CA LEU A 519 -28.76 22.92 -6.56
C LEU A 519 -29.87 22.39 -5.65
N ASP A 520 -30.90 21.80 -6.24
CA ASP A 520 -32.22 21.62 -5.63
C ASP A 520 -32.29 20.25 -4.95
N GLY A 521 -32.12 20.21 -3.63
CA GLY A 521 -31.97 18.95 -2.87
C GLY A 521 -30.51 18.56 -2.61
N THR A 522 -29.56 19.18 -3.33
CA THR A 522 -28.11 19.00 -3.12
C THR A 522 -27.46 20.11 -2.29
N LEU A 523 -27.56 21.37 -2.74
CA LEU A 523 -27.00 22.54 -2.02
C LEU A 523 -28.06 23.25 -1.18
N LEU A 524 -29.32 23.26 -1.64
CA LEU A 524 -30.44 23.94 -1.00
C LEU A 524 -31.55 22.96 -0.62
N ASN A 525 -32.16 23.17 0.55
CA ASN A 525 -33.32 22.39 0.99
C ASN A 525 -34.61 22.91 0.32
N THR A 526 -34.75 22.64 -0.98
CA THR A 526 -35.94 23.04 -1.75
C THR A 526 -37.13 22.14 -1.52
N ASP A 527 -36.90 20.85 -1.24
CA ASP A 527 -37.96 19.86 -1.04
C ASP A 527 -38.85 20.17 0.17
N GLY A 528 -38.27 20.75 1.23
CA GLY A 528 -39.01 21.23 2.39
C GLY A 528 -40.05 22.29 2.01
N ILE A 529 -39.62 23.32 1.27
CA ILE A 529 -40.51 24.40 0.81
C ILE A 529 -41.56 23.89 -0.18
N VAL A 530 -41.16 23.03 -1.12
CA VAL A 530 -42.12 22.42 -2.07
C VAL A 530 -43.19 21.63 -1.32
N SER A 531 -42.81 20.84 -0.31
CA SER A 531 -43.76 20.07 0.51
C SER A 531 -44.74 20.97 1.26
N GLU A 532 -44.28 22.09 1.84
CA GLU A 532 -45.15 23.04 2.54
C GLU A 532 -46.13 23.74 1.59
N VAL A 533 -45.63 24.20 0.44
CA VAL A 533 -46.44 24.86 -0.59
C VAL A 533 -47.49 23.90 -1.15
N LEU A 534 -47.11 22.66 -1.47
CA LEU A 534 -48.04 21.63 -1.96
C LEU A 534 -49.09 21.26 -0.91
N LYS A 535 -48.71 21.14 0.37
CA LYS A 535 -49.64 20.86 1.46
C LYS A 535 -50.72 21.93 1.57
N GLY A 536 -50.33 23.20 1.48
CA GLY A 536 -51.28 24.33 1.47
C GLY A 536 -52.14 24.36 0.21
N PHE A 537 -51.55 24.11 -0.95
CA PHE A 537 -52.25 24.18 -2.24
C PHE A 537 -53.25 23.04 -2.44
N LEU A 538 -52.85 21.80 -2.18
CA LEU A 538 -53.70 20.60 -2.31
C LEU A 538 -54.91 20.64 -1.36
N GLY A 539 -54.76 21.30 -0.21
CA GLY A 539 -55.87 21.55 0.71
C GLY A 539 -57.06 22.26 0.06
N LYS A 540 -56.83 23.14 -0.93
CA LYS A 540 -57.90 23.81 -1.69
C LYS A 540 -58.78 22.84 -2.48
N TYR A 541 -58.23 21.70 -2.87
CA TYR A 541 -58.92 20.64 -3.63
C TYR A 541 -59.39 19.50 -2.73
N GLY A 542 -59.34 19.66 -1.41
CA GLY A 542 -59.67 18.60 -0.45
C GLY A 542 -58.69 17.42 -0.47
N LYS A 543 -57.47 17.63 -0.99
CA LYS A 543 -56.40 16.62 -1.06
C LYS A 543 -55.37 16.90 0.04
N GLN A 544 -54.67 15.85 0.49
CA GLN A 544 -53.58 15.98 1.46
C GLN A 544 -52.26 15.55 0.84
N TRP A 545 -51.23 16.39 0.97
CA TRP A 545 -49.87 15.99 0.66
C TRP A 545 -49.39 14.97 1.68
N ASP A 546 -49.08 13.76 1.21
CA ASP A 546 -48.62 12.62 2.02
C ASP A 546 -47.17 12.22 1.72
N GLY A 547 -46.52 12.94 0.81
CA GLY A 547 -45.10 12.76 0.44
C GLY A 547 -44.79 11.47 -0.33
N ARG A 548 -45.79 10.64 -0.67
CA ARG A 548 -45.54 9.36 -1.38
C ARG A 548 -44.88 9.57 -2.74
N GLU A 549 -45.25 10.66 -3.40
CA GLU A 549 -44.75 11.01 -4.74
C GLU A 549 -43.53 11.93 -4.73
N ALA A 550 -42.94 12.24 -3.56
CA ALA A 550 -41.70 13.01 -3.50
C ALA A 550 -40.63 12.42 -4.45
N LYS A 551 -40.55 11.09 -4.55
CA LYS A 551 -39.64 10.37 -5.46
C LYS A 551 -39.91 10.61 -6.95
N ARG A 552 -41.15 10.95 -7.34
CA ARG A 552 -41.53 11.20 -8.73
C ARG A 552 -41.34 12.65 -9.16
N ILE A 553 -41.10 13.57 -8.23
CA ILE A 553 -40.90 15.00 -8.52
C ILE A 553 -39.44 15.44 -8.38
N VAL A 554 -38.66 14.83 -7.47
CA VAL A 554 -37.26 15.18 -7.23
C VAL A 554 -36.41 15.04 -8.49
N GLY A 555 -35.57 16.04 -8.76
CA GLY A 555 -34.65 16.09 -9.92
C GLY A 555 -35.30 16.36 -11.28
N LYS A 556 -36.63 16.49 -11.37
CA LYS A 556 -37.34 16.77 -12.63
C LYS A 556 -37.43 18.26 -12.96
N THR A 557 -37.78 18.56 -14.21
CA THR A 557 -38.13 19.94 -14.58
C THR A 557 -39.44 20.37 -13.89
N PRO A 558 -39.67 21.68 -13.67
CA PRO A 558 -40.91 22.16 -13.04
C PRO A 558 -42.19 21.70 -13.72
N LEU A 559 -42.18 21.58 -15.06
CA LEU A 559 -43.34 21.16 -15.83
C LEU A 559 -43.65 19.66 -15.64
N GLU A 560 -42.62 18.81 -15.66
CA GLU A 560 -42.78 17.37 -15.41
C GLU A 560 -43.20 17.09 -13.96
N ALA A 561 -42.71 17.87 -13.00
CA ALA A 561 -43.14 17.80 -11.60
C ALA A 561 -44.61 18.19 -11.44
N ALA A 562 -45.04 19.27 -12.10
CA ALA A 562 -46.45 19.69 -12.13
C ALA A 562 -47.36 18.60 -12.73
N GLU A 563 -46.94 17.99 -13.84
CA GLU A 563 -47.67 16.89 -14.49
C GLU A 563 -47.85 15.69 -13.56
N ALA A 564 -46.79 15.28 -12.86
CA ALA A 564 -46.84 14.17 -11.92
C ALA A 564 -47.80 14.44 -10.74
N VAL A 565 -47.82 15.66 -10.21
CA VAL A 565 -48.73 16.04 -9.11
C VAL A 565 -50.19 16.11 -9.58
N VAL A 566 -50.45 16.70 -10.74
CA VAL A 566 -51.81 16.80 -11.30
C VAL A 566 -52.41 15.43 -11.57
N GLU A 567 -51.63 14.53 -12.20
CA GLU A 567 -52.07 13.16 -12.52
C GLU A 567 -52.39 12.36 -11.25
N GLU A 568 -51.50 12.32 -10.27
CA GLU A 568 -51.66 11.48 -9.08
C GLU A 568 -52.83 11.94 -8.20
N TYR A 569 -52.92 13.24 -7.95
CA TYR A 569 -53.97 13.76 -7.07
C TYR A 569 -55.32 13.92 -7.80
N GLY A 570 -55.35 13.69 -9.12
CA GLY A 570 -56.53 13.82 -9.97
C GLY A 570 -57.07 15.24 -9.93
N LEU A 571 -56.19 16.24 -10.08
CA LEU A 571 -56.57 17.65 -10.00
C LEU A 571 -57.37 18.06 -11.26
N PRO A 572 -58.37 18.96 -11.12
CA PRO A 572 -59.22 19.36 -12.24
C PRO A 572 -58.55 20.37 -13.19
N CYS A 573 -57.37 20.91 -12.84
CA CYS A 573 -56.60 21.85 -13.63
C CYS A 573 -55.52 21.15 -14.47
N GLY A 574 -55.11 21.77 -15.58
CA GLY A 574 -53.96 21.30 -16.37
C GLY A 574 -52.62 21.62 -15.72
N LYS A 575 -51.53 20.95 -16.14
CA LYS A 575 -50.17 21.17 -15.58
C LYS A 575 -49.67 22.61 -15.69
N ASP A 576 -49.98 23.31 -16.78
CA ASP A 576 -49.59 24.71 -16.99
C ASP A 576 -50.34 25.66 -16.05
N GLU A 577 -51.64 25.43 -15.86
CA GLU A 577 -52.49 26.19 -14.93
C GLU A 577 -52.06 25.94 -13.49
N PHE A 578 -51.82 24.68 -13.13
CA PHE A 578 -51.28 24.28 -11.83
C PHE A 578 -49.95 24.99 -11.55
N LEU A 579 -49.01 24.98 -12.50
CA LEU A 579 -47.72 25.62 -12.35
C LEU A 579 -47.86 27.15 -12.23
N ALA A 580 -48.74 27.78 -13.02
CA ALA A 580 -49.00 29.21 -12.97
C ALA A 580 -49.59 29.68 -11.63
N GLU A 581 -50.42 28.87 -10.99
CA GLU A 581 -50.95 29.17 -9.65
C GLU A 581 -49.96 28.87 -8.51
N LEU A 582 -49.16 27.81 -8.64
CA LEU A 582 -48.23 27.38 -7.60
C LEU A 582 -46.98 28.29 -7.56
N TYR A 583 -46.52 28.76 -8.73
CA TYR A 583 -45.25 29.49 -8.85
C TYR A 583 -45.18 30.78 -8.02
N PRO A 584 -46.21 31.66 -7.96
CA PRO A 584 -46.18 32.84 -7.08
C PRO A 584 -46.06 32.48 -5.60
N VAL A 585 -46.72 31.41 -5.17
CA VAL A 585 -46.68 30.93 -3.78
C VAL A 585 -45.29 30.40 -3.44
N PHE A 586 -44.69 29.62 -4.34
CA PHE A 586 -43.32 29.15 -4.20
C PHE A 586 -42.32 30.32 -4.22
N SER A 587 -42.46 31.25 -5.16
CA SER A 587 -41.58 32.41 -5.32
C SER A 587 -41.56 33.29 -4.08
N ALA A 588 -42.68 33.42 -3.36
CA ALA A 588 -42.76 34.16 -2.11
C ALA A 588 -41.99 33.49 -0.94
N GLN A 589 -41.65 32.21 -1.07
CA GLN A 589 -40.93 31.43 -0.06
C GLN A 589 -39.44 31.21 -0.41
N VAL A 590 -38.96 31.70 -1.57
CA VAL A 590 -37.58 31.47 -2.02
C VAL A 590 -36.54 32.03 -1.03
N CYS A 591 -36.84 33.16 -0.38
CA CYS A 591 -35.96 33.74 0.64
C CYS A 591 -35.83 32.90 1.92
N ASN A 592 -36.74 31.94 2.15
CA ASN A 592 -36.75 31.05 3.31
C ASN A 592 -36.02 29.72 3.04
N ILE A 593 -35.57 29.47 1.81
CA ILE A 593 -34.82 28.26 1.47
C ILE A 593 -33.46 28.32 2.20
N LYS A 594 -33.12 27.28 2.94
CA LYS A 594 -31.86 27.19 3.67
C LYS A 594 -30.83 26.36 2.89
N PRO A 595 -29.52 26.68 3.01
CA PRO A 595 -28.45 25.79 2.61
C PRO A 595 -28.54 24.45 3.33
N LEU A 596 -28.25 23.36 2.61
CA LEU A 596 -28.11 22.04 3.22
C LEU A 596 -26.82 21.95 4.07
N PRO A 597 -26.81 21.11 5.11
CA PRO A 597 -25.65 20.94 5.98
C PRO A 597 -24.39 20.58 5.19
N GLY A 598 -23.36 21.42 5.32
CA GLY A 598 -22.07 21.27 4.61
C GLY A 598 -21.96 22.05 3.29
N ALA A 599 -23.05 22.60 2.74
CA ALA A 599 -23.01 23.33 1.46
C ALA A 599 -22.09 24.55 1.50
N ASN A 600 -22.27 25.44 2.48
CA ASN A 600 -21.41 26.62 2.64
C ASN A 600 -19.93 26.26 2.87
N ARG A 601 -19.70 25.23 3.69
CA ARG A 601 -18.36 24.70 4.00
C ARG A 601 -17.66 24.21 2.74
N LEU A 602 -18.36 23.41 1.93
CA LEU A 602 -17.86 22.89 0.67
C LEU A 602 -17.54 24.01 -0.33
N LEU A 603 -18.50 24.90 -0.60
CA LEU A 603 -18.32 25.99 -1.57
C LEU A 603 -17.15 26.90 -1.21
N LYS A 604 -17.06 27.28 0.06
CA LYS A 604 -15.95 28.10 0.57
C LYS A 604 -14.61 27.37 0.41
N HIS A 605 -14.54 26.11 0.83
CA HIS A 605 -13.32 25.29 0.78
C HIS A 605 -12.78 25.15 -0.64
N LEU A 606 -13.64 24.79 -1.60
CA LEU A 606 -13.26 24.66 -3.00
C LEU A 606 -12.80 26.00 -3.59
N SER A 607 -13.48 27.09 -3.25
CA SER A 607 -13.10 28.43 -3.69
C SER A 607 -11.76 28.89 -3.14
N ASP A 608 -11.51 28.69 -1.84
CA ASP A 608 -10.26 29.09 -1.18
C ASP A 608 -9.04 28.38 -1.81
N HIS A 609 -9.25 27.16 -2.31
CA HIS A 609 -8.22 26.35 -2.98
C HIS A 609 -8.18 26.53 -4.50
N GLY A 610 -8.97 27.44 -5.06
CA GLY A 610 -9.01 27.71 -6.50
C GLY A 610 -9.52 26.54 -7.35
N VAL A 611 -10.35 25.65 -6.78
CA VAL A 611 -11.00 24.57 -7.54
C VAL A 611 -12.16 25.16 -8.34
N PRO A 612 -12.16 25.05 -9.69
CA PRO A 612 -13.27 25.54 -10.50
C PRO A 612 -14.59 24.83 -10.17
N MET A 613 -15.66 25.60 -10.07
CA MET A 613 -17.00 25.09 -9.78
C MET A 613 -18.01 25.52 -10.84
N ALA A 614 -18.91 24.60 -11.20
CA ALA A 614 -20.13 24.90 -11.96
C ALA A 614 -21.39 24.50 -11.19
N LEU A 615 -22.50 25.17 -11.47
CA LEU A 615 -23.83 24.83 -10.99
C LEU A 615 -24.71 24.40 -12.18
N ALA A 616 -25.31 23.21 -12.10
CA ALA A 616 -26.15 22.66 -13.15
C ALA A 616 -27.45 22.07 -12.58
N SER A 617 -28.60 22.67 -12.91
CA SER A 617 -29.92 22.25 -12.41
C SER A 617 -30.98 22.24 -13.53
N ASN A 618 -31.97 21.35 -13.43
CA ASN A 618 -33.14 21.30 -14.32
C ASN A 618 -34.07 22.53 -14.16
N SER A 619 -33.88 23.34 -13.11
CA SER A 619 -34.55 24.64 -12.97
C SER A 619 -34.09 25.62 -14.07
N PRO A 620 -34.97 26.54 -14.53
CA PRO A 620 -34.55 27.63 -15.40
C PRO A 620 -33.46 28.51 -14.76
N LYS A 621 -32.52 29.04 -15.55
CA LYS A 621 -31.38 29.84 -15.06
C LYS A 621 -31.81 31.01 -14.18
N LYS A 622 -32.89 31.71 -14.55
CA LYS A 622 -33.46 32.81 -13.76
C LYS A 622 -33.91 32.37 -12.36
N ASN A 623 -34.47 31.16 -12.24
CA ASN A 623 -34.89 30.60 -10.96
C ASN A 623 -33.68 30.21 -10.11
N ILE A 624 -32.65 29.61 -10.74
CA ILE A 624 -31.37 29.31 -10.09
C ILE A 624 -30.75 30.59 -9.51
N GLU A 625 -30.60 31.63 -10.33
CA GLU A 625 -30.03 32.90 -9.90
C GLU A 625 -30.83 33.56 -8.78
N SER A 626 -32.17 33.48 -8.84
CA SER A 626 -33.03 33.98 -7.77
C SER A 626 -32.79 33.24 -6.46
N LYS A 627 -32.71 31.89 -6.47
CA LYS A 627 -32.46 31.08 -5.28
C LYS A 627 -31.12 31.43 -4.65
N ILE A 628 -30.04 31.43 -5.44
CA ILE A 628 -28.69 31.69 -4.90
C ILE A 628 -28.46 33.15 -4.49
N SER A 629 -29.29 34.10 -4.96
CA SER A 629 -29.15 35.53 -4.62
C SER A 629 -29.39 35.85 -3.13
N TYR A 630 -30.15 35.01 -2.43
CA TYR A 630 -30.39 35.13 -0.99
C TYR A 630 -29.25 34.57 -0.15
N HIS A 631 -28.23 33.96 -0.77
CA HIS A 631 -27.08 33.36 -0.10
C HIS A 631 -25.82 34.15 -0.42
N GLN A 632 -25.34 34.89 0.59
CA GLN A 632 -24.24 35.83 0.43
C GLN A 632 -22.99 35.15 -0.16
N GLY A 633 -22.48 35.70 -1.26
CA GLY A 633 -21.26 35.23 -1.92
C GLY A 633 -21.44 34.04 -2.86
N TRP A 634 -22.58 33.34 -2.85
CA TRP A 634 -22.76 32.10 -3.63
C TRP A 634 -22.53 32.29 -5.13
N LYS A 635 -23.08 33.36 -5.71
CA LYS A 635 -22.91 33.65 -7.14
C LYS A 635 -21.44 33.77 -7.55
N ASN A 636 -20.55 34.19 -6.64
CA ASN A 636 -19.14 34.39 -6.93
C ASN A 636 -18.32 33.09 -6.90
N TYR A 637 -18.85 32.02 -6.30
CA TYR A 637 -18.17 30.73 -6.27
C TYR A 637 -18.24 29.99 -7.62
N PHE A 638 -19.30 30.20 -8.39
CA PHE A 638 -19.53 29.46 -9.62
C PHE A 638 -18.95 30.18 -10.83
N SER A 639 -18.01 29.53 -11.52
CA SER A 639 -17.50 30.01 -12.81
C SER A 639 -18.53 29.86 -13.93
N VAL A 640 -19.41 28.87 -13.78
CA VAL A 640 -20.45 28.52 -14.77
C VAL A 640 -21.75 28.21 -14.03
N ILE A 641 -22.86 28.77 -14.49
CA ILE A 641 -24.22 28.45 -14.04
C ILE A 641 -25.05 28.10 -15.27
N ILE A 642 -25.67 26.92 -15.26
CA ILE A 642 -26.50 26.40 -16.36
C ILE A 642 -27.86 25.97 -15.83
N GLY A 643 -28.92 26.50 -16.44
CA GLY A 643 -30.29 26.07 -16.22
C GLY A 643 -30.78 25.07 -17.26
N GLY A 644 -31.88 24.36 -16.94
CA GLY A 644 -32.52 23.43 -17.85
C GLY A 644 -33.08 24.07 -19.13
N ASP A 645 -33.26 25.40 -19.13
CA ASP A 645 -33.66 26.21 -20.29
C ASP A 645 -32.49 26.56 -21.23
N GLU A 646 -31.24 26.21 -20.87
CA GLU A 646 -30.05 26.40 -21.71
C GLU A 646 -29.63 25.10 -22.44
N VAL A 647 -30.42 24.03 -22.34
CA VAL A 647 -30.18 22.73 -23.00
C VAL A 647 -31.44 22.24 -23.70
N THR A 648 -31.30 21.36 -24.69
CA THR A 648 -32.45 20.78 -25.40
C THR A 648 -33.20 19.76 -24.54
N THR A 649 -32.48 18.94 -23.78
CA THR A 649 -33.04 17.94 -22.87
C THR A 649 -32.35 18.02 -21.51
N GLY A 650 -33.12 18.23 -20.44
CA GLY A 650 -32.61 18.23 -19.07
C GLY A 650 -32.25 16.82 -18.56
N LYS A 651 -31.80 16.73 -17.31
CA LYS A 651 -31.50 15.45 -16.63
C LYS A 651 -32.73 14.52 -16.73
N PRO A 652 -32.59 13.24 -17.13
CA PRO A 652 -31.39 12.40 -17.12
C PRO A 652 -30.49 12.48 -18.37
N SER A 653 -30.74 13.38 -19.32
CA SER A 653 -29.80 13.63 -20.41
C SER A 653 -28.46 14.17 -19.87
N PRO A 654 -27.31 13.74 -20.43
CA PRO A 654 -25.99 14.25 -20.02
C PRO A 654 -25.71 15.69 -20.48
N GLU A 655 -26.58 16.26 -21.34
CA GLU A 655 -26.34 17.52 -22.04
C GLU A 655 -25.97 18.67 -21.10
N ILE A 656 -26.66 18.80 -19.96
CA ILE A 656 -26.42 19.88 -19.00
C ILE A 656 -25.03 19.80 -18.35
N PHE A 657 -24.54 18.59 -18.06
CA PHE A 657 -23.22 18.39 -17.49
C PHE A 657 -22.12 18.53 -18.55
N LEU A 658 -22.35 18.03 -19.76
CA LEU A 658 -21.42 18.20 -20.88
C LEU A 658 -21.24 19.67 -21.24
N GLU A 659 -22.32 20.46 -21.27
CA GLU A 659 -22.24 21.90 -21.50
C GLU A 659 -21.54 22.63 -20.32
N ALA A 660 -21.73 22.17 -19.08
CA ALA A 660 -21.00 22.69 -17.92
C ALA A 660 -19.48 22.47 -18.04
N ALA A 661 -19.05 21.24 -18.34
CA ALA A 661 -17.64 20.90 -18.55
C ALA A 661 -17.02 21.71 -19.71
N LYS A 662 -17.76 21.84 -20.82
CA LYS A 662 -17.35 22.65 -21.98
C LYS A 662 -17.15 24.13 -21.63
N ARG A 663 -18.06 24.74 -20.86
CA ARG A 663 -17.93 26.14 -20.42
C ARG A 663 -16.82 26.32 -19.38
N LEU A 664 -16.56 25.31 -18.55
CA LEU A 664 -15.40 25.24 -17.64
C LEU A 664 -14.08 24.98 -18.38
N LYS A 665 -14.13 24.60 -19.67
CA LYS A 665 -12.98 24.21 -20.50
C LYS A 665 -12.22 23.02 -19.92
N THR A 666 -12.95 22.02 -19.47
CA THR A 666 -12.38 20.79 -18.90
C THR A 666 -12.96 19.55 -19.57
N GLU A 667 -12.22 18.44 -19.50
CA GLU A 667 -12.68 17.15 -20.00
C GLU A 667 -13.72 16.53 -19.05
N PRO A 668 -14.81 15.90 -19.54
CA PRO A 668 -15.82 15.29 -18.68
C PRO A 668 -15.27 14.29 -17.66
N SER A 669 -14.27 13.49 -18.04
CA SER A 669 -13.63 12.53 -17.13
C SER A 669 -12.87 13.17 -15.97
N SER A 670 -12.64 14.49 -16.01
CA SER A 670 -11.96 15.25 -14.96
C SER A 670 -12.94 16.08 -14.11
N CYS A 671 -14.24 15.80 -14.20
CA CYS A 671 -15.31 16.43 -13.42
C CYS A 671 -15.85 15.51 -12.33
N LEU A 672 -16.05 16.06 -11.13
CA LEU A 672 -16.85 15.43 -10.08
C LEU A 672 -18.24 16.06 -10.05
N ILE A 673 -19.28 15.25 -10.15
CA ILE A 673 -20.66 15.69 -9.93
C ILE A 673 -21.07 15.38 -8.50
N ILE A 674 -21.76 16.32 -7.85
CA ILE A 674 -22.47 16.07 -6.59
C ILE A 674 -23.96 16.28 -6.83
N GLU A 675 -24.76 15.26 -6.54
CA GLU A 675 -26.17 15.16 -6.93
C GLU A 675 -27.01 14.42 -5.90
N ASP A 676 -28.28 14.77 -5.71
CA ASP A 676 -29.21 14.16 -4.75
C ASP A 676 -30.28 13.26 -5.37
N SER A 677 -30.37 13.21 -6.70
CA SER A 677 -31.48 12.68 -7.48
C SER A 677 -31.05 11.61 -8.50
N ILE A 678 -31.89 10.59 -8.71
CA ILE A 678 -31.63 9.53 -9.70
C ILE A 678 -31.47 10.08 -11.12
N PRO A 679 -32.32 11.04 -11.61
CA PRO A 679 -32.12 11.63 -12.92
C PRO A 679 -30.74 12.30 -13.05
N GLY A 680 -30.29 13.03 -12.03
CA GLY A 680 -28.99 13.68 -12.04
C GLY A 680 -27.82 12.72 -12.00
N VAL A 681 -27.86 11.69 -11.16
CA VAL A 681 -26.84 10.64 -11.17
C VAL A 681 -26.78 9.95 -12.53
N THR A 682 -27.95 9.65 -13.13
CA THR A 682 -28.03 9.05 -14.47
C THR A 682 -27.39 9.94 -15.53
N ALA A 683 -27.70 11.25 -15.51
CA ALA A 683 -27.09 12.23 -16.42
C ALA A 683 -25.58 12.34 -16.24
N GLY A 684 -25.09 12.33 -15.00
CA GLY A 684 -23.67 12.41 -14.70
C GLY A 684 -22.88 11.22 -15.19
N LYS A 685 -23.39 10.00 -14.95
CA LYS A 685 -22.78 8.78 -15.48
C LYS A 685 -22.87 8.70 -16.99
N ALA A 686 -23.98 9.12 -17.60
CA ALA A 686 -24.11 9.21 -19.05
C ALA A 686 -23.14 10.21 -19.70
N ALA A 687 -22.71 11.23 -18.94
CA ALA A 687 -21.71 12.20 -19.37
C ALA A 687 -20.26 11.68 -19.22
N GLY A 688 -20.05 10.48 -18.69
CA GLY A 688 -18.73 9.91 -18.44
C GLY A 688 -17.98 10.55 -17.27
N MET A 689 -18.71 11.13 -16.31
CA MET A 689 -18.17 11.80 -15.13
C MET A 689 -18.26 10.92 -13.88
N GLU A 690 -17.47 11.26 -12.86
CA GLU A 690 -17.59 10.69 -11.51
C GLU A 690 -18.73 11.38 -10.76
N VAL A 691 -19.47 10.63 -9.93
CA VAL A 691 -20.68 11.12 -9.26
C VAL A 691 -20.70 10.71 -7.78
N VAL A 692 -20.79 11.70 -6.90
CA VAL A 692 -21.15 11.55 -5.49
C VAL A 692 -22.64 11.81 -5.34
N ALA A 693 -23.38 10.80 -4.90
CA ALA A 693 -24.79 10.93 -4.58
C ALA A 693 -25.00 11.38 -3.12
N VAL A 694 -25.87 12.36 -2.89
CA VAL A 694 -26.29 12.86 -1.57
C VAL A 694 -27.82 12.81 -1.49
N PRO A 695 -28.44 11.63 -1.35
CA PRO A 695 -29.88 11.47 -1.52
C PRO A 695 -30.69 12.41 -0.63
N SER A 696 -31.51 13.27 -1.23
CA SER A 696 -32.37 14.24 -0.54
C SER A 696 -33.46 13.55 0.28
N ILE A 697 -33.86 12.34 -0.12
CA ILE A 697 -34.86 11.54 0.58
C ILE A 697 -34.19 10.45 1.44
N PRO A 698 -34.46 10.39 2.76
CA PRO A 698 -33.91 9.37 3.64
C PRO A 698 -34.21 7.93 3.21
N LYS A 699 -33.34 6.99 3.61
CA LYS A 699 -33.47 5.53 3.38
C LYS A 699 -33.47 5.10 1.89
N GLN A 700 -32.95 5.92 0.99
CA GLN A 700 -32.92 5.62 -0.46
C GLN A 700 -31.53 5.34 -1.02
N ALA A 701 -30.48 5.28 -0.20
CA ALA A 701 -29.12 5.03 -0.68
C ALA A 701 -28.99 3.81 -1.62
N HIS A 702 -29.79 2.76 -1.39
CA HIS A 702 -29.84 1.55 -2.23
C HIS A 702 -30.35 1.78 -3.67
N LEU A 703 -30.93 2.94 -3.99
CA LEU A 703 -31.38 3.30 -5.34
C LEU A 703 -30.29 3.99 -6.17
N TYR A 704 -29.20 4.42 -5.54
CA TYR A 704 -28.10 5.18 -6.16
C TYR A 704 -26.91 4.27 -6.55
N THR A 705 -27.18 3.03 -6.95
CA THR A 705 -26.15 2.02 -7.22
C THR A 705 -25.22 2.35 -8.39
N SER A 706 -25.59 3.31 -9.23
CA SER A 706 -24.76 3.80 -10.34
C SER A 706 -23.80 4.92 -9.95
N ALA A 707 -23.97 5.54 -8.77
CA ALA A 707 -23.06 6.56 -8.26
C ALA A 707 -21.75 5.90 -7.77
N ASP A 708 -20.66 6.67 -7.83
CA ASP A 708 -19.32 6.20 -7.43
C ASP A 708 -19.15 6.26 -5.90
N GLU A 709 -19.87 7.16 -5.22
CA GLU A 709 -20.03 7.17 -3.76
C GLU A 709 -21.44 7.66 -3.40
N VAL A 710 -22.00 7.13 -2.31
CA VAL A 710 -23.27 7.61 -1.74
C VAL A 710 -23.00 8.06 -0.31
N ILE A 711 -23.30 9.32 -0.02
CA ILE A 711 -23.16 9.93 1.30
C ILE A 711 -24.51 10.44 1.82
N ASN A 712 -24.65 10.62 3.14
CA ASN A 712 -25.92 11.06 3.73
C ASN A 712 -26.03 12.59 3.81
N SER A 713 -24.90 13.29 3.82
CA SER A 713 -24.83 14.74 3.92
C SER A 713 -23.53 15.25 3.28
N LEU A 714 -23.51 16.51 2.84
CA LEU A 714 -22.26 17.15 2.40
C LEU A 714 -21.23 17.28 3.54
N LEU A 715 -21.63 17.13 4.82
CA LEU A 715 -20.69 17.01 5.94
C LEU A 715 -19.84 15.73 5.87
N ASP A 716 -20.33 14.69 5.19
CA ASP A 716 -19.66 13.39 5.07
C ASP A 716 -18.64 13.35 3.93
N LEU A 717 -18.66 14.36 3.06
CA LEU A 717 -17.79 14.40 1.89
C LEU A 717 -16.32 14.45 2.32
N ARG A 718 -15.50 13.62 1.68
CA ARG A 718 -14.04 13.56 1.82
C ARG A 718 -13.41 13.93 0.48
N PRO A 719 -13.10 15.22 0.21
CA PRO A 719 -12.61 15.67 -1.09
C PRO A 719 -11.33 14.96 -1.54
N GLU A 720 -10.48 14.56 -0.59
CA GLU A 720 -9.23 13.86 -0.84
C GLU A 720 -9.40 12.50 -1.51
N LYS A 721 -10.57 11.83 -1.37
CA LYS A 721 -10.88 10.59 -2.11
C LYS A 721 -10.92 10.80 -3.63
N TRP A 722 -11.15 12.04 -4.04
CA TRP A 722 -11.31 12.46 -5.42
C TRP A 722 -10.08 13.22 -5.93
N GLY A 723 -9.01 13.34 -5.13
CA GLY A 723 -7.82 14.12 -5.49
C GLY A 723 -7.98 15.63 -5.29
N LEU A 724 -9.07 16.08 -4.65
CA LEU A 724 -9.27 17.47 -4.26
C LEU A 724 -8.61 17.76 -2.90
N PRO A 725 -8.30 19.02 -2.56
CA PRO A 725 -7.72 19.38 -1.27
C PRO A 725 -8.58 18.91 -0.10
N SER A 726 -7.98 18.27 0.91
CA SER A 726 -8.67 17.83 2.12
C SER A 726 -9.18 19.02 2.92
N PHE A 727 -10.31 18.84 3.61
CA PHE A 727 -10.75 19.84 4.59
C PHE A 727 -9.76 19.95 5.76
N GLU A 728 -9.49 21.18 6.20
CA GLU A 728 -8.52 21.48 7.28
C GLU A 728 -9.19 21.79 8.63
N ASP A 729 -10.52 21.70 8.70
CA ASP A 729 -11.33 22.11 9.85
C ASP A 729 -11.73 20.95 10.78
N TRP A 730 -11.19 19.75 10.56
CA TRP A 730 -11.35 18.63 11.48
C TRP A 730 -10.36 18.72 12.64
N ILE A 731 -10.87 18.70 13.87
CA ILE A 731 -10.09 18.84 15.10
C ILE A 731 -10.32 17.61 15.97
N GLU A 732 -9.26 16.86 16.29
CA GLU A 732 -9.32 15.66 17.14
C GLU A 732 -10.36 14.62 16.66
N GLY A 733 -10.57 14.49 15.35
CA GLY A 733 -11.56 13.58 14.77
C GLY A 733 -13.01 14.09 14.83
N THR A 734 -13.20 15.38 15.09
CA THR A 734 -14.52 16.03 15.12
C THR A 734 -14.58 17.21 14.14
N LEU A 735 -15.78 17.52 13.67
CA LEU A 735 -16.09 18.70 12.89
C LEU A 735 -16.83 19.70 13.78
N PRO A 736 -16.26 20.88 14.09
CA PRO A 736 -16.97 21.94 14.78
C PRO A 736 -18.23 22.35 14.02
N THR A 737 -19.34 22.55 14.74
CA THR A 737 -20.58 23.09 14.16
C THR A 737 -21.02 24.31 14.96
N GLU A 738 -21.85 25.17 14.35
CA GLU A 738 -22.57 26.17 15.12
C GLU A 738 -23.40 25.48 16.21
N PRO A 739 -23.31 25.93 17.48
CA PRO A 739 -24.02 25.27 18.56
C PRO A 739 -25.53 25.29 18.34
N TRP A 740 -26.18 24.16 18.59
CA TRP A 740 -27.63 24.06 18.50
C TRP A 740 -28.20 23.26 19.68
N TYR A 741 -29.48 23.48 19.92
CA TYR A 741 -30.10 23.19 21.21
C TYR A 741 -31.32 22.29 21.03
N ILE A 742 -31.44 21.28 21.89
CA ILE A 742 -32.59 20.39 21.93
C ILE A 742 -32.77 19.88 23.36
N GLY A 743 -34.02 19.62 23.77
CA GLY A 743 -34.29 19.17 25.12
C GLY A 743 -35.72 18.73 25.30
N GLY A 744 -35.97 18.09 26.44
CA GLY A 744 -37.27 17.59 26.84
C GLY A 744 -37.16 16.50 27.91
N PRO A 745 -38.29 15.90 28.31
CA PRO A 745 -38.28 14.83 29.30
C PRO A 745 -37.60 13.57 28.73
N VAL A 746 -36.76 12.93 29.54
CA VAL A 746 -36.13 11.65 29.18
C VAL A 746 -37.19 10.55 29.06
N ILE A 747 -37.29 9.93 27.89
CA ILE A 747 -38.27 8.87 27.62
C ILE A 747 -37.62 7.48 27.56
N LYS A 748 -38.44 6.45 27.75
CA LYS A 748 -38.01 5.06 27.53
C LYS A 748 -37.81 4.82 26.03
N GLY A 749 -36.60 4.42 25.64
CA GLY A 749 -36.33 3.95 24.28
C GLY A 749 -36.64 2.47 24.09
N PHE A 750 -36.10 1.86 23.04
CA PHE A 750 -36.31 0.43 22.71
C PHE A 750 -35.68 -0.56 23.72
N GLY A 751 -35.04 -0.09 24.80
CA GLY A 751 -34.43 -0.92 25.85
C GLY A 751 -33.17 -1.68 25.42
N ARG A 752 -32.61 -1.36 24.25
CA ARG A 752 -31.44 -2.03 23.65
C ARG A 752 -30.11 -1.45 24.14
N GLY A 753 -30.04 -0.13 24.34
CA GLY A 753 -28.83 0.57 24.78
C GLY A 753 -28.21 -0.06 26.03
N SER A 754 -28.93 -0.04 27.15
CA SER A 754 -28.39 -0.58 28.41
C SER A 754 -28.30 -2.10 28.44
N LYS A 755 -29.36 -2.82 28.02
CA LYS A 755 -29.45 -4.28 28.20
C LYS A 755 -28.68 -5.11 27.17
N VAL A 756 -28.48 -4.59 25.96
CA VAL A 756 -27.83 -5.33 24.86
C VAL A 756 -26.45 -4.76 24.54
N LEU A 757 -26.31 -3.42 24.56
CA LEU A 757 -25.05 -2.77 24.22
C LEU A 757 -24.17 -2.42 25.43
N GLY A 758 -24.73 -2.38 26.65
CA GLY A 758 -24.04 -1.85 27.83
C GLY A 758 -23.88 -0.32 27.82
N ILE A 759 -24.69 0.39 27.02
CA ILE A 759 -24.59 1.83 26.73
C ILE A 759 -25.91 2.50 27.11
N PRO A 760 -26.06 3.03 28.34
CA PRO A 760 -27.31 3.64 28.78
C PRO A 760 -27.56 5.00 28.08
N THR A 761 -28.58 5.06 27.23
CA THR A 761 -28.98 6.28 26.50
C THR A 761 -30.20 6.95 27.12
N ALA A 762 -30.16 8.28 27.25
CA ALA A 762 -31.24 9.12 27.77
C ALA A 762 -32.12 9.68 26.64
N ASN A 763 -32.93 8.81 26.03
CA ASN A 763 -33.63 9.12 24.77
C ASN A 763 -34.59 10.32 24.90
N LEU A 764 -34.70 11.10 23.82
CA LEU A 764 -35.66 12.19 23.67
C LEU A 764 -36.72 11.84 22.61
N SER A 765 -37.94 12.37 22.77
CA SER A 765 -38.99 12.24 21.76
C SER A 765 -38.65 13.05 20.51
N ALA A 766 -38.85 12.47 19.33
CA ALA A 766 -38.76 13.20 18.06
C ALA A 766 -40.06 13.97 17.72
N GLU A 767 -41.16 13.75 18.46
CA GLU A 767 -42.43 14.43 18.24
C GLU A 767 -42.29 15.95 18.43
N GLY A 768 -42.76 16.73 17.45
CA GLY A 768 -42.68 18.19 17.48
C GLY A 768 -41.30 18.79 17.16
N LEU A 769 -40.28 17.96 16.93
CA LEU A 769 -38.90 18.38 16.61
C LEU A 769 -38.54 18.15 15.14
N SER A 770 -39.52 17.85 14.28
CA SER A 770 -39.29 17.48 12.88
C SER A 770 -38.57 18.56 12.07
N SER A 771 -38.90 19.84 12.28
CA SER A 771 -38.24 20.97 11.61
C SER A 771 -36.79 21.16 12.03
N LEU A 772 -36.49 20.97 13.32
CA LEU A 772 -35.12 21.02 13.83
C LEU A 772 -34.31 19.82 13.31
N LEU A 773 -34.89 18.63 13.33
CA LEU A 773 -34.26 17.40 12.86
C LEU A 773 -34.09 17.33 11.34
N SER A 774 -34.77 18.17 10.55
CA SER A 774 -34.50 18.32 9.12
C SER A 774 -33.30 19.22 8.82
N ASP A 775 -32.97 20.14 9.72
CA ASP A 775 -31.82 21.04 9.58
C ASP A 775 -30.48 20.37 9.97
N HIS A 776 -30.54 19.20 10.63
CA HIS A 776 -29.36 18.43 11.06
C HIS A 776 -29.39 17.00 10.50
N PRO A 777 -28.34 16.57 9.77
CA PRO A 777 -28.32 15.27 9.13
C PRO A 777 -28.24 14.14 10.16
N SER A 778 -28.63 12.94 9.75
CA SER A 778 -28.42 11.75 10.58
C SER A 778 -26.92 11.52 10.83
N GLY A 779 -26.55 11.22 12.07
CA GLY A 779 -25.16 10.95 12.44
C GLY A 779 -24.91 10.96 13.94
N VAL A 780 -23.62 10.92 14.27
CA VAL A 780 -23.12 10.97 15.64
C VAL A 780 -22.59 12.37 15.94
N TYR A 781 -23.10 12.95 17.03
CA TYR A 781 -22.80 14.29 17.51
C TYR A 781 -22.28 14.25 18.93
N PHE A 782 -21.75 15.37 19.40
CA PHE A 782 -21.27 15.49 20.78
C PHE A 782 -21.49 16.89 21.34
N GLY A 783 -21.43 17.01 22.66
CA GLY A 783 -21.65 18.27 23.34
C GLY A 783 -21.85 18.13 24.83
N TRP A 784 -22.69 19.00 25.38
CA TRP A 784 -22.97 19.10 26.81
C TRP A 784 -24.43 18.78 27.08
N ALA A 785 -24.68 18.04 28.17
CA ALA A 785 -25.99 17.65 28.64
C ALA A 785 -26.25 18.22 30.03
N GLY A 786 -27.32 18.99 30.19
CA GLY A 786 -27.79 19.53 31.45
C GLY A 786 -29.00 18.74 31.95
N LEU A 787 -28.90 18.22 33.16
CA LEU A 787 -30.00 17.62 33.89
C LEU A 787 -30.43 18.55 35.02
N SER A 788 -31.72 18.87 35.04
CA SER A 788 -32.30 19.86 35.96
C SER A 788 -31.97 19.61 37.44
N THR A 789 -31.80 18.37 37.88
CA THR A 789 -31.49 18.04 39.29
C THR A 789 -30.07 17.53 39.52
N ARG A 790 -29.30 17.25 38.46
CA ARG A 790 -28.01 16.53 38.55
C ARG A 790 -26.81 17.31 38.01
N GLY A 791 -27.03 18.39 37.27
CA GLY A 791 -25.96 19.26 36.75
C GLY A 791 -25.60 18.97 35.29
N VAL A 792 -24.38 19.36 34.91
CA VAL A 792 -23.91 19.34 33.51
C VAL A 792 -22.86 18.27 33.27
N TYR A 793 -23.03 17.50 32.21
CA TYR A 793 -22.20 16.36 31.82
C TYR A 793 -21.76 16.46 30.35
N LYS A 794 -20.61 15.85 30.03
CA LYS A 794 -20.24 15.59 28.63
C LYS A 794 -21.21 14.56 28.03
N MET A 795 -21.51 14.68 26.75
CA MET A 795 -22.34 13.70 26.05
C MET A 795 -21.84 13.42 24.64
N VAL A 796 -22.11 12.19 24.19
CA VAL A 796 -22.10 11.80 22.77
C VAL A 796 -23.52 11.35 22.43
N MET A 797 -24.02 11.64 21.23
CA MET A 797 -25.39 11.32 20.87
C MET A 797 -25.52 10.80 19.44
N SER A 798 -26.42 9.85 19.25
CA SER A 798 -26.85 9.42 17.92
C SER A 798 -28.16 10.13 17.56
N ILE A 799 -28.24 10.62 16.33
CA ILE A 799 -29.47 11.14 15.74
C ILE A 799 -29.71 10.40 14.45
N GLY A 800 -30.83 9.69 14.33
CA GLY A 800 -31.16 9.07 13.06
C GLY A 800 -31.98 7.79 13.13
N TRP A 801 -31.85 6.93 12.12
CA TRP A 801 -32.73 5.79 11.90
C TRP A 801 -32.12 4.45 12.36
N ASN A 802 -30.90 4.49 12.90
CA ASN A 802 -30.14 3.33 13.34
C ASN A 802 -30.21 2.14 12.35
N PRO A 803 -29.45 2.20 11.24
CA PRO A 803 -29.58 1.23 10.15
C PRO A 803 -29.28 -0.21 10.57
N TYR A 804 -28.45 -0.43 11.60
CA TYR A 804 -28.18 -1.77 12.15
C TYR A 804 -29.44 -2.43 12.71
N PHE A 805 -30.34 -1.63 13.31
CA PHE A 805 -31.57 -2.09 13.94
C PHE A 805 -32.83 -1.88 13.07
N ASN A 806 -32.69 -1.29 11.88
CA ASN A 806 -33.79 -0.97 10.96
C ASN A 806 -34.94 -0.19 11.63
N ASN A 807 -34.66 0.88 12.38
CA ASN A 807 -35.73 1.62 13.06
C ASN A 807 -36.71 2.24 12.04
N THR A 808 -38.00 2.20 12.38
CA THR A 808 -39.08 2.79 11.56
C THR A 808 -39.27 4.29 11.82
N GLU A 809 -38.67 4.83 12.88
CA GLU A 809 -38.76 6.22 13.32
C GLU A 809 -37.36 6.77 13.63
N LYS A 810 -37.18 8.10 13.52
CA LYS A 810 -35.93 8.79 13.83
C LYS A 810 -35.79 8.90 15.35
N THR A 811 -34.66 8.49 15.91
CA THR A 811 -34.38 8.54 17.35
C THR A 811 -33.33 9.59 17.68
N ILE A 812 -33.39 10.10 18.92
CA ILE A 812 -32.40 11.00 19.52
C ILE A 812 -31.90 10.29 20.78
N GLU A 813 -30.68 9.78 20.73
CA GLU A 813 -30.14 8.85 21.73
C GLU A 813 -28.84 9.41 22.31
N PRO A 814 -28.91 10.37 23.25
CA PRO A 814 -27.73 10.87 23.94
C PRO A 814 -27.26 9.88 25.00
N TRP A 815 -25.95 9.65 25.01
CA TRP A 815 -25.23 8.96 26.07
C TRP A 815 -24.45 10.00 26.88
N LEU A 816 -24.92 10.24 28.10
CA LEU A 816 -24.20 11.05 29.07
C LEU A 816 -22.99 10.26 29.56
N LEU A 817 -21.81 10.89 29.49
CA LEU A 817 -20.53 10.25 29.81
C LEU A 817 -20.28 10.25 31.32
N HIS A 818 -21.23 9.66 32.04
CA HIS A 818 -21.27 9.55 33.49
C HIS A 818 -22.03 8.28 33.90
N GLU A 819 -21.60 7.66 35.00
CA GLU A 819 -22.28 6.50 35.56
C GLU A 819 -23.34 6.94 36.59
N PHE A 820 -24.60 6.62 36.31
CA PHE A 820 -25.71 6.89 37.22
C PHE A 820 -26.13 5.62 37.95
N ASN A 821 -26.44 5.74 39.24
CA ASN A 821 -26.87 4.61 40.08
C ASN A 821 -28.36 4.26 39.91
N GLU A 822 -29.13 5.11 39.22
CA GLU A 822 -30.57 4.97 39.04
C GLU A 822 -31.02 5.56 37.69
N ASP A 823 -32.13 5.04 37.16
CA ASP A 823 -32.78 5.59 35.96
C ASP A 823 -33.45 6.93 36.28
N PHE A 824 -33.41 7.88 35.34
CA PHE A 824 -33.98 9.23 35.48
C PHE A 824 -35.00 9.57 34.39
N TYR A 825 -35.86 8.61 34.05
CA TYR A 825 -36.97 8.86 33.11
C TYR A 825 -37.90 9.96 33.61
N GLY A 826 -38.33 10.83 32.71
CA GLY A 826 -39.17 12.00 32.99
C GLY A 826 -38.41 13.21 33.50
N GLU A 827 -37.12 13.09 33.84
CA GLU A 827 -36.28 14.24 34.17
C GLU A 827 -36.05 15.10 32.91
N GLU A 828 -36.04 16.42 33.08
CA GLU A 828 -35.79 17.36 31.99
C GLU A 828 -34.30 17.32 31.59
N LEU A 829 -34.04 16.87 30.35
CA LEU A 829 -32.72 16.81 29.73
C LEU A 829 -32.57 17.92 28.70
N ARG A 830 -31.41 18.57 28.70
CA ARG A 830 -31.08 19.68 27.79
C ARG A 830 -29.74 19.45 27.16
N LEU A 831 -29.67 19.56 25.84
CA LEU A 831 -28.48 19.27 25.08
C LEU A 831 -28.04 20.53 24.35
N VAL A 832 -26.74 20.84 24.48
CA VAL A 832 -26.02 21.80 23.65
C VAL A 832 -25.08 20.99 22.79
N ILE A 833 -25.39 20.88 21.50
CA ILE A 833 -24.59 20.15 20.53
C ILE A 833 -23.58 21.13 19.94
N VAL A 834 -22.29 20.77 19.96
CA VAL A 834 -21.19 21.67 19.56
C VAL A 834 -20.37 21.15 18.39
N GLY A 835 -20.62 19.93 17.96
CA GLY A 835 -19.94 19.36 16.80
C GLY A 835 -20.47 18.01 16.37
N TYR A 836 -19.90 17.57 15.24
CA TYR A 836 -20.23 16.35 14.54
C TYR A 836 -19.02 15.39 14.53
N ILE A 837 -19.26 14.09 14.62
CA ILE A 837 -18.19 13.07 14.59
C ILE A 837 -18.21 12.33 13.26
N ARG A 838 -19.35 11.74 12.88
CA ARG A 838 -19.45 10.86 11.70
C ARG A 838 -20.90 10.58 11.29
N PRO A 839 -21.12 10.08 10.06
CA PRO A 839 -22.45 9.63 9.65
C PRO A 839 -22.90 8.37 10.39
N GLU A 840 -24.21 8.13 10.36
CA GLU A 840 -24.76 6.82 10.66
C GLU A 840 -24.30 5.84 9.57
N VAL A 841 -23.70 4.73 10.01
CA VAL A 841 -23.26 3.66 9.12
C VAL A 841 -23.80 2.33 9.62
N ASN A 842 -24.01 1.40 8.70
CA ASN A 842 -24.37 0.03 9.05
C ASN A 842 -23.10 -0.77 9.39
N PHE A 843 -23.22 -1.73 10.31
CA PHE A 843 -22.09 -2.51 10.79
C PHE A 843 -22.31 -4.01 10.54
N PRO A 844 -21.24 -4.77 10.23
CA PRO A 844 -21.36 -6.20 9.94
C PRO A 844 -21.67 -7.04 11.19
N SER A 845 -21.33 -6.55 12.39
CA SER A 845 -21.59 -7.24 13.66
C SER A 845 -21.87 -6.30 14.82
N LEU A 846 -22.48 -6.84 15.89
CA LEU A 846 -22.78 -6.11 17.11
C LEU A 846 -21.50 -5.60 17.80
N GLU A 847 -20.45 -6.41 17.82
CA GLU A 847 -19.16 -6.08 18.41
C GLU A 847 -18.50 -4.90 17.69
N SER A 848 -18.56 -4.87 16.37
CA SER A 848 -18.03 -3.76 15.57
C SER A 848 -18.80 -2.45 15.80
N LEU A 849 -20.12 -2.53 15.98
CA LEU A 849 -20.94 -1.39 16.36
C LEU A 849 -20.56 -0.89 17.76
N ILE A 850 -20.46 -1.78 18.76
CA ILE A 850 -20.09 -1.43 20.15
C ILE A 850 -18.70 -0.78 20.18
N ALA A 851 -17.72 -1.39 19.52
CA ALA A 851 -16.36 -0.85 19.44
C ALA A 851 -16.35 0.56 18.86
N LYS A 852 -17.16 0.80 17.81
CA LYS A 852 -17.24 2.13 17.21
C LYS A 852 -17.90 3.15 18.12
N ILE A 853 -18.97 2.81 18.85
CA ILE A 853 -19.59 3.72 19.82
C ILE A 853 -18.62 4.09 20.94
N HIS A 854 -17.80 3.15 21.43
CA HIS A 854 -16.77 3.45 22.42
C HIS A 854 -15.62 4.30 21.86
N GLU A 855 -15.32 4.20 20.57
CA GLU A 855 -14.41 5.13 19.89
C GLU A 855 -15.01 6.54 19.82
N ASP A 856 -16.28 6.67 19.41
CA ASP A 856 -17.00 7.95 19.35
C ASP A 856 -17.03 8.63 20.74
N ARG A 857 -17.23 7.85 21.81
CA ARG A 857 -17.10 8.32 23.20
C ARG A 857 -15.71 8.90 23.47
N ARG A 858 -14.64 8.16 23.18
CA ARG A 858 -13.26 8.62 23.44
C ARG A 858 -12.91 9.87 22.64
N ILE A 859 -13.42 9.99 21.42
CA ILE A 859 -13.29 11.20 20.59
C ILE A 859 -14.00 12.37 21.28
N ALA A 860 -15.28 12.20 21.65
CA ALA A 860 -16.05 13.24 22.32
C ALA A 860 -15.42 13.68 23.67
N GLU A 861 -14.94 12.75 24.49
CA GLU A 861 -14.31 13.05 25.78
C GLU A 861 -13.10 13.97 25.62
N ARG A 862 -12.19 13.65 24.69
CA ARG A 862 -11.00 14.44 24.40
C ARG A 862 -11.34 15.77 23.76
N ALA A 863 -12.24 15.78 22.76
CA ALA A 863 -12.65 17.00 22.08
C ALA A 863 -13.28 18.00 23.05
N LEU A 864 -14.17 17.57 23.95
CA LEU A 864 -14.87 18.47 24.88
C LEU A 864 -13.94 19.15 25.92
N ASP A 865 -12.71 18.69 26.09
CA ASP A 865 -11.72 19.37 26.94
C ASP A 865 -11.01 20.54 26.22
N LEU A 866 -11.07 20.61 24.89
CA LEU A 866 -10.46 21.70 24.12
C LEU A 866 -11.20 23.02 24.39
N PRO A 867 -10.48 24.17 24.49
CA PRO A 867 -11.08 25.49 24.73
C PRO A 867 -12.20 25.87 23.76
N LEU A 868 -12.12 25.39 22.51
CA LEU A 868 -13.13 25.60 21.49
C LEU A 868 -14.52 25.10 21.90
N TYR A 869 -14.58 23.95 22.58
CA TYR A 869 -15.82 23.27 22.95
C TYR A 869 -16.15 23.41 24.44
N SER A 870 -15.15 23.47 25.31
CA SER A 870 -15.33 23.55 26.76
C SER A 870 -15.99 24.85 27.22
N LYS A 871 -15.86 25.94 26.45
CA LYS A 871 -16.58 27.20 26.68
C LYS A 871 -18.11 27.07 26.71
N HIS A 872 -18.66 26.00 26.12
CA HIS A 872 -20.10 25.73 26.09
C HIS A 872 -20.61 24.95 27.31
N LYS A 873 -19.72 24.50 28.20
CA LYS A 873 -20.11 23.80 29.42
C LYS A 873 -21.02 24.64 30.33
N ASP A 874 -20.76 25.95 30.37
CA ASP A 874 -21.49 26.90 31.21
C ASP A 874 -22.62 27.62 30.44
N ASP A 875 -23.05 27.06 29.30
CA ASP A 875 -24.14 27.63 28.51
C ASP A 875 -25.43 27.74 29.36
N PRO A 876 -26.07 28.94 29.44
CA PRO A 876 -27.25 29.14 30.26
C PRO A 876 -28.42 28.20 29.95
N TYR A 877 -28.50 27.67 28.73
CA TYR A 877 -29.54 26.71 28.34
C TYR A 877 -29.48 25.44 29.20
N LEU A 878 -28.28 24.99 29.59
CA LEU A 878 -28.05 23.76 30.35
C LEU A 878 -28.56 23.83 31.80
N THR A 879 -28.75 25.04 32.34
CA THR A 879 -28.98 25.26 33.79
C THR A 879 -30.27 26.04 34.13
N LYS A 880 -30.80 26.86 33.22
CA LYS A 880 -32.00 27.69 33.50
C LYS A 880 -33.30 26.89 33.35
N PRO A 881 -34.30 26.95 34.24
CA PRO A 881 -35.63 26.37 33.99
C PRO A 881 -36.28 26.99 32.73
N LEU A 882 -37.04 26.21 31.96
CA LEU A 882 -37.82 26.72 30.83
C LEU A 882 -38.93 27.57 31.46
N HIS A 883 -38.86 28.89 31.31
CA HIS A 883 -40.05 29.70 31.57
C HIS A 883 -41.12 29.22 30.59
N LYS A 884 -42.26 28.76 31.13
CA LYS A 884 -43.51 28.67 30.37
C LYS A 884 -43.85 30.08 29.91
N GLU A 885 -43.36 30.50 28.75
CA GLU A 885 -44.04 31.55 28.01
C GLU A 885 -45.33 30.95 27.46
N CYS A 886 -46.41 31.54 27.96
CA CYS A 886 -47.78 31.20 27.66
C CYS A 886 -48.06 31.19 26.16
N ASN A 887 -48.92 30.26 25.74
CA ASN A 887 -49.92 30.53 24.72
C ASN A 887 -50.43 31.98 24.87
N ASN A 888 -50.14 32.83 23.90
CA ASN A 888 -50.98 33.97 23.54
C ASN A 888 -50.68 34.39 22.09
N SER A 889 -51.72 34.22 21.26
CA SER A 889 -51.97 34.67 19.88
C SER A 889 -51.07 34.15 18.76
#